data_AF-A0A9E5KTW7-F1
#
_entry.id   AF-A0A9E5KTW7-F1
#
_cell.length_a   1.000
_cell.length_b   1.000
_cell.length_c   1.000
_cell.angle_alpha   90.00
_cell.angle_beta   90.00
_cell.angle_gamma   90.00
#
_symmetry.space_group_name_H-M   'P 1'
#
loop_
_entity.id
_entity.type
_entity.pdbx_description
1 polymer ?
#
loop_
_entity_poly.entity_id
_entity_poly.type
_entity_poly.pdbx_seq_one_letter_code
_entity_poly.pdbx_strand_id
1 'polypeptide(L)'
;MNKRLLLPALLIISISLISCQNFSAREGKQQLQIPVETHDTLETRFSAIEDERQKQEAMALEQSEQLKRQQELERAQEQEEAYKQALGEIASLQQEKFELKEIVAQLKTQLADQTQITTEIEQTLSEQILLLATELSESTEDILSLETKAAILERESQEREAELNQQLEEVKADLKHYQQALNLTSMTLDERQTALVEHIDALETQLRTTQKEVSTEQNALLAHIEQLQKDLSVVQRLKTETETALTEQTLLLQQEKDAVSVLRSELQTTVQERNTLQLAFDTAQEKVSALQQELEDVTSKYLHIERLAKQQESLLSEAKKTLLSTEEERNTLQLEFDTAQEKISALQQELDNEKSVFMQRTQEIERLAKQQESLLSATEAEAYHRYKELEKTYKQISDAYTELEASFEQLLANNQTLKQRFSEQTLELEALQASSILLEQENQQLQDALQEKLTLEQQREKEALLEQEERRLAQLALQQQLELAREQENKRQAALEAEWKQIPPIEELTLPRKYRTEAPISLAKDTDQLNVMLLPLSDKKWEQATMAYTVHQSIQDLAYPIIFVTGHMENVIALIKEMRLNATLVEGGAIVTSFPVIDQDVHGVRIQFSEKKTLRLSLANLVDHAVFEAFLADEDWQKVQQEIHPKREEILANILQKGSLTEPTLIGSSFYEPSFQDWSIFSPVSYRQIDYLWPLSAFMEDAQFFDVYRMTHFSYATNAGNTYFTKQLQERFDYIYSRKLLPLSSSMLTIGGESAANDQGSSRYGVVARFLVP
;
A
#
# COMPACT_ATOMS: atom_id res chain seq x y z
N MET A 1 46.68 -58.64 -6.04
CA MET A 1 45.83 -59.84 -6.20
C MET A 1 44.59 -59.41 -6.94
N ASN A 2 44.57 -59.62 -8.26
CA ASN A 2 43.84 -60.68 -8.97
C ASN A 2 42.35 -60.32 -9.15
N LYS A 3 41.73 -60.40 -10.33
CA LYS A 3 42.16 -60.56 -11.75
C LYS A 3 40.83 -60.69 -12.52
N ARG A 4 40.76 -60.06 -13.71
CA ARG A 4 40.18 -60.60 -14.95
C ARG A 4 38.68 -60.93 -15.02
N LEU A 5 38.01 -60.37 -16.04
CA LEU A 5 37.67 -61.04 -17.31
C LEU A 5 37.19 -59.95 -18.31
N LEU A 6 37.96 -59.66 -19.37
CA LEU A 6 37.83 -60.16 -20.77
C LEU A 6 36.80 -59.32 -21.58
N LEU A 7 37.13 -58.23 -22.28
CA LEU A 7 38.13 -57.87 -23.34
C LEU A 7 37.60 -58.14 -24.79
N PRO A 8 37.62 -57.12 -25.69
CA PRO A 8 37.10 -57.14 -27.07
C PRO A 8 38.17 -57.48 -28.14
N ALA A 9 37.76 -57.79 -29.37
CA ALA A 9 38.61 -57.96 -30.57
C ALA A 9 38.17 -56.95 -31.64
N LEU A 10 38.90 -55.96 -32.20
CA LEU A 10 40.27 -55.73 -32.69
C LEU A 10 40.56 -56.24 -34.13
N LEU A 11 41.22 -55.35 -34.90
CA LEU A 11 42.19 -55.56 -36.01
C LEU A 11 41.58 -55.69 -37.45
N ILE A 12 42.00 -54.98 -38.52
CA ILE A 12 43.33 -54.43 -38.93
C ILE A 12 43.21 -53.32 -40.00
N ILE A 13 43.98 -52.23 -39.84
CA ILE A 13 44.60 -51.43 -40.92
C ILE A 13 46.08 -51.85 -40.99
N SER A 14 46.64 -52.18 -42.16
CA SER A 14 48.03 -51.82 -42.57
C SER A 14 48.58 -52.54 -43.84
N ILE A 15 49.18 -51.71 -44.73
CA ILE A 15 50.53 -51.84 -45.34
C ILE A 15 50.72 -52.58 -46.70
N SER A 16 51.05 -51.72 -47.70
CA SER A 16 52.21 -51.74 -48.62
C SER A 16 52.22 -52.39 -50.02
N LEU A 17 52.89 -51.59 -50.88
CA LEU A 17 53.41 -51.75 -52.23
C LEU A 17 54.31 -52.99 -52.47
N ILE A 18 54.42 -53.34 -53.76
CA ILE A 18 55.61 -53.78 -54.55
C ILE A 18 55.32 -55.01 -55.43
N SER A 19 55.33 -54.75 -56.75
CA SER A 19 55.87 -55.53 -57.89
C SER A 19 55.78 -57.06 -57.93
N CYS A 20 55.24 -57.60 -59.02
CA CYS A 20 56.04 -58.32 -60.04
C CYS A 20 55.17 -58.75 -61.24
N GLN A 21 55.79 -58.65 -62.42
CA GLN A 21 55.32 -59.09 -63.74
C GLN A 21 55.18 -60.62 -63.81
N ASN A 22 54.27 -61.12 -64.66
CA ASN A 22 54.69 -62.07 -65.70
C ASN A 22 53.66 -62.30 -66.81
N PHE A 23 54.24 -62.43 -68.01
CA PHE A 23 53.71 -62.77 -69.32
C PHE A 23 53.12 -64.19 -69.44
N SER A 24 52.12 -64.34 -70.32
CA SER A 24 52.11 -65.23 -71.51
C SER A 24 50.86 -64.87 -72.33
N ALA A 25 50.87 -64.45 -73.60
CA ALA A 25 51.49 -64.89 -74.85
C ALA A 25 50.85 -66.16 -75.47
N ARG A 26 50.42 -65.97 -76.74
CA ARG A 26 49.88 -66.90 -77.76
C ARG A 26 48.36 -66.98 -77.86
N GLU A 27 47.74 -66.93 -79.04
CA GLU A 27 48.16 -66.82 -80.45
C GLU A 27 46.85 -66.40 -81.17
N GLY A 28 46.81 -65.52 -82.18
CA GLY A 28 47.56 -65.53 -83.44
C GLY A 28 46.55 -65.84 -84.57
N LYS A 29 46.19 -64.88 -85.43
CA LYS A 29 46.57 -64.76 -86.87
C LYS A 29 45.28 -64.39 -87.63
N GLN A 30 45.22 -63.70 -88.77
CA GLN A 30 46.16 -63.08 -89.72
C GLN A 30 45.30 -62.18 -90.64
N GLN A 31 45.68 -60.91 -90.85
CA GLN A 31 46.23 -60.39 -92.12
C GLN A 31 45.42 -60.64 -93.41
N LEU A 32 45.01 -59.54 -94.06
CA LEU A 32 45.15 -59.33 -95.51
C LEU A 32 45.21 -57.81 -95.80
N GLN A 33 46.39 -57.35 -96.21
CA GLN A 33 46.63 -56.09 -96.90
C GLN A 33 46.56 -56.35 -98.40
N ILE A 34 45.99 -55.42 -99.18
CA ILE A 34 46.41 -55.15 -100.55
C ILE A 34 46.37 -53.63 -100.78
N PRO A 35 47.50 -53.00 -101.17
CA PRO A 35 47.55 -51.64 -101.71
C PRO A 35 47.44 -51.67 -103.24
N VAL A 36 46.72 -50.72 -103.85
CA VAL A 36 46.76 -50.50 -105.31
C VAL A 36 46.93 -49.03 -105.61
N GLU A 37 47.89 -48.77 -106.49
CA GLU A 37 48.41 -47.49 -106.95
C GLU A 37 47.43 -46.70 -107.83
N THR A 38 47.68 -45.39 -107.82
CA THR A 38 47.38 -44.33 -108.78
C THR A 38 46.84 -44.70 -110.16
N HIS A 39 45.73 -44.06 -110.55
CA HIS A 39 45.52 -43.64 -111.93
C HIS A 39 44.99 -42.20 -111.98
N ASP A 40 45.77 -41.33 -112.61
CA ASP A 40 45.38 -40.02 -113.13
C ASP A 40 44.20 -40.16 -114.09
N THR A 41 43.10 -39.48 -113.78
CA THR A 41 42.09 -39.12 -114.78
C THR A 41 41.75 -37.65 -114.61
N LEU A 42 42.02 -36.90 -115.68
CA LEU A 42 41.75 -35.47 -115.85
C LEU A 42 40.33 -35.08 -115.42
N GLU A 43 40.22 -34.33 -114.34
CA GLU A 43 39.00 -33.63 -113.93
C GLU A 43 38.82 -32.34 -114.74
N THR A 44 37.71 -32.24 -115.46
CA THR A 44 37.21 -30.98 -116.01
C THR A 44 36.54 -30.17 -114.90
N ARG A 45 36.89 -28.87 -114.80
CA ARG A 45 36.61 -27.89 -113.73
C ARG A 45 35.14 -27.59 -113.34
N PHE A 46 34.19 -28.45 -113.68
CA PHE A 46 32.76 -28.27 -113.34
C PHE A 46 32.20 -29.30 -112.35
N SER A 47 32.96 -30.33 -111.93
CA SER A 47 32.51 -31.32 -110.92
C SER A 47 32.97 -31.00 -109.49
N ALA A 48 34.08 -30.27 -109.31
CA ALA A 48 34.63 -29.96 -107.99
C ALA A 48 33.81 -28.93 -107.18
N ILE A 49 33.04 -28.07 -107.85
CA ILE A 49 32.24 -27.02 -107.19
C ILE A 49 30.92 -27.61 -106.64
N GLU A 50 30.35 -28.62 -107.28
CA GLU A 50 29.12 -29.26 -106.82
C GLU A 50 29.39 -30.24 -105.66
N ASP A 51 30.51 -30.97 -105.68
CA ASP A 51 30.94 -31.84 -104.58
C ASP A 51 31.35 -31.06 -103.33
N GLU A 52 31.94 -29.88 -103.48
CA GLU A 52 32.30 -29.00 -102.37
C GLU A 52 31.07 -28.32 -101.74
N ARG A 53 30.06 -27.98 -102.57
CA ARG A 53 28.75 -27.48 -102.10
C ARG A 53 27.95 -28.56 -101.38
N GLN A 54 27.90 -29.79 -101.91
CA GLN A 54 27.23 -30.91 -101.23
C GLN A 54 27.92 -31.31 -99.94
N LYS A 55 29.26 -31.24 -99.85
CA LYS A 55 29.99 -31.41 -98.58
C LYS A 55 29.72 -30.30 -97.57
N GLN A 56 29.61 -29.04 -98.01
CA GLN A 56 29.29 -27.93 -97.12
C GLN A 56 27.84 -27.97 -96.63
N GLU A 57 26.88 -28.31 -97.50
CA GLU A 57 25.47 -28.49 -97.12
C GLU A 57 25.30 -29.71 -96.18
N ALA A 58 26.02 -30.82 -96.42
CA ALA A 58 26.02 -31.98 -95.51
C ALA A 58 26.64 -31.65 -94.14
N MET A 59 27.75 -30.92 -94.08
CA MET A 59 28.33 -30.46 -92.81
C MET A 59 27.42 -29.45 -92.09
N ALA A 60 26.76 -28.54 -92.80
CA ALA A 60 25.83 -27.58 -92.21
C ALA A 60 24.57 -28.29 -91.66
N LEU A 61 24.08 -29.32 -92.34
CA LEU A 61 22.97 -30.14 -91.85
C LEU A 61 23.36 -30.96 -90.63
N GLU A 62 24.56 -31.58 -90.63
CA GLU A 62 25.07 -32.33 -89.49
C GLU A 62 25.32 -31.42 -88.27
N GLN A 63 25.83 -30.20 -88.48
CA GLN A 63 25.98 -29.20 -87.42
C GLN A 63 24.63 -28.70 -86.89
N SER A 64 23.64 -28.50 -87.76
CA SER A 64 22.27 -28.13 -87.37
C SER A 64 21.60 -29.24 -86.55
N GLU A 65 21.76 -30.50 -86.94
CA GLU A 65 21.25 -31.64 -86.17
C GLU A 65 21.97 -31.82 -84.83
N GLN A 66 23.29 -31.61 -84.78
CA GLN A 66 24.03 -31.63 -83.52
C GLN A 66 23.58 -30.50 -82.59
N LEU A 67 23.36 -29.28 -83.12
CA LEU A 67 22.87 -28.16 -82.34
C LEU A 67 21.45 -28.42 -81.80
N LYS A 68 20.57 -29.02 -82.60
CA LYS A 68 19.23 -29.42 -82.14
C LYS A 68 19.29 -30.47 -81.04
N ARG A 69 20.12 -31.50 -81.18
CA ARG A 69 20.32 -32.51 -80.12
C ARG A 69 20.89 -31.89 -78.85
N GLN A 70 21.77 -30.90 -78.99
CA GLN A 70 22.35 -30.20 -77.84
C GLN A 70 21.30 -29.31 -77.14
N GLN A 71 20.46 -28.60 -77.89
CA GLN A 71 19.35 -27.81 -77.33
C GLN A 71 18.26 -28.69 -76.70
N GLU A 72 17.98 -29.86 -77.26
CA GLU A 72 17.06 -30.83 -76.66
C GLU A 72 17.63 -31.41 -75.36
N LEU A 73 18.93 -31.67 -75.31
CA LEU A 73 19.62 -32.10 -74.09
C LEU A 73 19.60 -31.03 -73.01
N GLU A 74 19.87 -29.76 -73.36
CA GLU A 74 19.81 -28.62 -72.44
C GLU A 74 18.39 -28.43 -71.90
N ARG A 75 17.36 -28.48 -72.74
CA ARG A 75 15.96 -28.40 -72.28
C ARG A 75 15.58 -29.57 -71.37
N ALA A 76 16.07 -30.78 -71.65
CA ALA A 76 15.84 -31.94 -70.79
C ALA A 76 16.55 -31.76 -69.43
N GLN A 77 17.75 -31.19 -69.41
CA GLN A 77 18.48 -30.88 -68.17
C GLN A 77 17.80 -29.77 -67.35
N GLU A 78 17.34 -28.69 -68.00
CA GLU A 78 16.58 -27.62 -67.35
C GLU A 78 15.26 -28.15 -66.76
N GLN A 79 14.55 -29.04 -67.47
CA GLN A 79 13.36 -29.71 -66.94
C GLN A 79 13.67 -30.63 -65.76
N GLU A 80 14.81 -31.34 -65.79
CA GLU A 80 15.24 -32.20 -64.68
C GLU A 80 15.63 -31.36 -63.45
N GLU A 81 16.30 -30.22 -63.63
CA GLU A 81 16.64 -29.30 -62.54
C GLU A 81 15.39 -28.62 -61.95
N ALA A 82 14.46 -28.15 -62.79
CA ALA A 82 13.18 -27.61 -62.34
C ALA A 82 12.36 -28.65 -61.57
N TYR A 83 12.37 -29.92 -62.02
CA TYR A 83 11.71 -31.01 -61.31
C TYR A 83 12.38 -31.32 -59.96
N LYS A 84 13.71 -31.27 -59.89
CA LYS A 84 14.45 -31.42 -58.62
C LYS A 84 14.18 -30.26 -57.65
N GLN A 85 14.08 -29.02 -58.15
CA GLN A 85 13.70 -27.87 -57.33
C GLN A 85 12.28 -27.99 -56.79
N ALA A 86 11.31 -28.36 -57.65
CA ALA A 86 9.92 -28.58 -57.23
C ALA A 86 9.80 -29.70 -56.18
N LEU A 87 10.58 -30.80 -56.32
CA LEU A 87 10.65 -31.84 -55.29
C LEU A 87 11.25 -31.34 -53.97
N GLY A 88 12.25 -30.46 -54.02
CA GLY A 88 12.82 -29.81 -52.84
C GLY A 88 11.82 -28.90 -52.13
N GLU A 89 11.05 -28.11 -52.87
CA GLU A 89 9.97 -27.27 -52.33
C GLU A 89 8.86 -28.10 -51.71
N ILE A 90 8.43 -29.20 -52.36
CA ILE A 90 7.44 -30.12 -51.80
C ILE A 90 7.94 -30.72 -50.48
N ALA A 91 9.22 -31.11 -50.39
CA ALA A 91 9.80 -31.62 -49.15
C ALA A 91 9.84 -30.55 -48.05
N SER A 92 10.20 -29.31 -48.39
CA SER A 92 10.18 -28.18 -47.45
C SER A 92 8.78 -27.90 -46.92
N LEU A 93 7.78 -27.87 -47.80
CA LEU A 93 6.38 -27.65 -47.42
C LEU A 93 5.82 -28.80 -46.57
N GLN A 94 6.26 -30.03 -46.80
CA GLN A 94 5.89 -31.17 -45.95
C GLN A 94 6.50 -31.07 -44.55
N GLN A 95 7.73 -30.57 -44.45
CA GLN A 95 8.37 -30.32 -43.16
C GLN A 95 7.70 -29.17 -42.40
N GLU A 96 7.40 -28.06 -43.06
CA GLU A 96 6.68 -26.94 -42.46
C GLU A 96 5.27 -27.35 -41.98
N LYS A 97 4.58 -28.19 -42.76
CA LYS A 97 3.28 -28.79 -42.35
C LYS A 97 3.41 -29.68 -41.11
N PHE A 98 4.53 -30.37 -40.93
CA PHE A 98 4.78 -31.18 -39.74
C PHE A 98 5.02 -30.30 -38.52
N GLU A 99 5.86 -29.27 -38.65
CA GLU A 99 6.15 -28.30 -37.59
C GLU A 99 4.88 -27.54 -37.16
N LEU A 100 4.07 -27.09 -38.12
CA LEU A 100 2.77 -26.44 -37.83
C LEU A 100 1.80 -27.38 -37.11
N LYS A 101 1.78 -28.67 -37.43
CA LYS A 101 0.97 -29.67 -36.71
C LYS A 101 1.42 -29.83 -35.26
N GLU A 102 2.74 -29.81 -35.02
CA GLU A 102 3.30 -29.89 -33.67
C GLU A 102 2.96 -28.65 -32.84
N ILE A 103 3.08 -27.45 -33.45
CA ILE A 103 2.67 -26.18 -32.81
C ILE A 103 1.18 -26.19 -32.47
N VAL A 104 0.31 -26.64 -33.40
CA VAL A 104 -1.13 -26.74 -33.13
C VAL A 104 -1.45 -27.74 -32.02
N ALA A 105 -0.69 -28.84 -31.91
CA ALA A 105 -0.85 -29.79 -30.81
C ALA A 105 -0.43 -29.17 -29.46
N GLN A 106 0.68 -28.44 -29.43
CA GLN A 106 1.14 -27.72 -28.23
C GLN A 106 0.15 -26.65 -27.77
N LEU A 107 -0.39 -25.86 -28.71
CA LEU A 107 -1.40 -24.85 -28.43
C LEU A 107 -2.70 -25.46 -27.89
N LYS A 108 -3.12 -26.63 -28.40
CA LYS A 108 -4.28 -27.36 -27.86
C LYS A 108 -4.06 -27.83 -26.43
N THR A 109 -2.86 -28.29 -26.10
CA THR A 109 -2.51 -28.68 -24.72
C THR A 109 -2.50 -27.46 -23.81
N GLN A 110 -1.87 -26.35 -24.22
CA GLN A 110 -1.87 -25.10 -23.44
C GLN A 110 -3.29 -24.56 -23.21
N LEU A 111 -4.17 -24.65 -24.21
CA LEU A 111 -5.57 -24.24 -24.07
C LEU A 111 -6.32 -25.13 -23.08
N ALA A 112 -6.05 -26.45 -23.07
CA ALA A 112 -6.63 -27.37 -22.10
C ALA A 112 -6.16 -27.05 -20.67
N ASP A 113 -4.86 -26.79 -20.49
CA ASP A 113 -4.28 -26.41 -19.20
C ASP A 113 -4.86 -25.06 -18.70
N GLN A 114 -5.00 -24.06 -19.58
CA GLN A 114 -5.63 -22.78 -19.23
C GLN A 114 -7.11 -22.94 -18.87
N THR A 115 -7.84 -23.82 -19.56
CA THR A 115 -9.25 -24.10 -19.25
C THR A 115 -9.36 -24.75 -17.87
N GLN A 116 -8.45 -25.66 -17.53
CA GLN A 116 -8.40 -26.28 -16.21
C GLN A 116 -8.08 -25.25 -15.11
N ILE A 117 -7.07 -24.40 -15.31
CA ILE A 117 -6.71 -23.34 -14.36
C ILE A 117 -7.89 -22.38 -14.14
N THR A 118 -8.61 -22.02 -15.21
CA THR A 118 -9.79 -21.14 -15.11
C THR A 118 -10.89 -21.79 -14.27
N THR A 119 -11.11 -23.10 -14.44
CA THR A 119 -12.08 -23.86 -13.64
C THR A 119 -11.70 -23.93 -12.16
N GLU A 120 -10.40 -24.13 -11.87
CA GLU A 120 -9.88 -24.13 -10.50
C GLU A 120 -9.98 -22.74 -9.82
N ILE A 121 -9.75 -21.66 -10.59
CA ILE A 121 -9.95 -20.28 -10.12
C ILE A 121 -11.44 -20.01 -9.84
N GLU A 122 -12.35 -20.40 -10.74
CA GLU A 122 -13.80 -20.24 -10.53
C GLU A 122 -14.30 -21.00 -9.30
N GLN A 123 -13.78 -22.21 -9.06
CA GLN A 123 -14.11 -22.99 -7.87
C GLN A 123 -13.57 -22.32 -6.60
N THR A 124 -12.31 -21.87 -6.61
CA THR A 124 -11.69 -21.16 -5.47
C THR A 124 -12.42 -19.85 -5.16
N LEU A 125 -12.79 -19.09 -6.19
CA LEU A 125 -13.53 -17.84 -6.03
C LEU A 125 -14.92 -18.09 -5.47
N SER A 126 -15.60 -19.16 -5.90
CA SER A 126 -16.90 -19.57 -5.36
C SER A 126 -16.81 -19.96 -3.88
N GLU A 127 -15.76 -20.68 -3.48
CA GLU A 127 -15.50 -21.04 -2.08
C GLU A 127 -15.20 -19.79 -1.22
N GLN A 128 -14.42 -18.84 -1.74
CA GLN A 128 -14.15 -17.57 -1.05
C GLN A 128 -15.40 -16.70 -0.92
N ILE A 129 -16.26 -16.63 -1.94
CA ILE A 129 -17.54 -15.93 -1.87
C ILE A 129 -18.44 -16.56 -0.81
N LEU A 130 -18.47 -17.89 -0.69
CA LEU A 130 -19.25 -18.57 0.34
C LEU A 130 -18.70 -18.32 1.75
N LEU A 131 -17.38 -18.27 1.92
CA LEU A 131 -16.74 -17.94 3.18
C LEU A 131 -17.06 -16.51 3.61
N LEU A 132 -16.88 -15.53 2.70
CA LEU A 132 -17.20 -14.13 2.94
C LEU A 132 -18.69 -13.92 3.25
N ALA A 133 -19.60 -14.64 2.57
CA ALA A 133 -21.02 -14.58 2.86
C ALA A 133 -21.36 -15.13 4.27
N THR A 134 -20.61 -16.13 4.73
CA THR A 134 -20.76 -16.70 6.08
C THR A 134 -20.23 -15.73 7.14
N GLU A 135 -19.04 -15.16 6.94
CA GLU A 135 -18.45 -14.14 7.83
C GLU A 135 -19.31 -12.88 7.91
N LEU A 136 -19.90 -12.44 6.78
CA LEU A 136 -20.82 -11.32 6.75
C LEU A 136 -22.12 -11.62 7.53
N SER A 137 -22.61 -12.85 7.46
CA SER A 137 -23.78 -13.28 8.23
C SER A 137 -23.49 -13.27 9.74
N GLU A 138 -22.34 -13.78 10.16
CA GLU A 138 -21.91 -13.77 11.57
C GLU A 138 -21.71 -12.34 12.08
N SER A 139 -21.05 -11.48 11.29
CA SER A 139 -20.88 -10.05 11.61
C SER A 139 -22.21 -9.31 11.72
N THR A 140 -23.20 -9.65 10.89
CA THR A 140 -24.54 -9.07 10.97
C THR A 140 -25.27 -9.48 12.25
N GLU A 141 -25.07 -10.71 12.72
CA GLU A 141 -25.63 -11.20 13.98
C GLU A 141 -24.99 -10.53 15.19
N ASP A 142 -23.68 -10.29 15.14
CA ASP A 142 -22.94 -9.52 16.16
C ASP A 142 -23.37 -8.05 16.21
N ILE A 143 -23.62 -7.41 15.06
CA ILE A 143 -24.14 -6.04 15.00
C ILE A 143 -25.53 -5.96 15.64
N LEU A 144 -26.42 -6.90 15.32
CA LEU A 144 -27.76 -6.98 15.94
C LEU A 144 -27.68 -7.18 17.46
N SER A 145 -26.75 -8.01 17.93
CA SER A 145 -26.47 -8.20 19.36
C SER A 145 -25.99 -6.91 20.03
N LEU A 146 -25.07 -6.18 19.38
CA LEU A 146 -24.58 -4.90 19.88
C LEU A 146 -25.67 -3.80 19.88
N GLU A 147 -26.52 -3.75 18.86
CA GLU A 147 -27.67 -2.83 18.82
C GLU A 147 -28.66 -3.11 19.96
N THR A 148 -28.98 -4.37 20.23
CA THR A 148 -29.81 -4.72 21.39
C THR A 148 -29.15 -4.33 22.72
N LYS A 149 -27.83 -4.49 22.84
CA LYS A 149 -27.10 -4.09 24.04
C LYS A 149 -27.04 -2.57 24.21
N ALA A 150 -26.89 -1.81 23.12
CA ALA A 150 -26.95 -0.36 23.12
C ALA A 150 -28.35 0.15 23.53
N ALA A 151 -29.42 -0.47 23.03
CA ALA A 151 -30.78 -0.13 23.41
C ALA A 151 -31.07 -0.40 24.90
N ILE A 152 -30.49 -1.46 25.47
CA ILE A 152 -30.59 -1.74 26.91
C ILE A 152 -29.85 -0.67 27.72
N LEU A 153 -28.63 -0.30 27.34
CA LEU A 153 -27.85 0.74 28.02
C LEU A 153 -28.51 2.12 27.94
N GLU A 154 -29.13 2.46 26.82
CA GLU A 154 -29.87 3.71 26.66
C GLU A 154 -31.10 3.76 27.59
N ARG A 155 -31.80 2.63 27.74
CA ARG A 155 -32.91 2.50 28.69
C ARG A 155 -32.44 2.63 30.14
N GLU A 156 -31.33 1.99 30.51
CA GLU A 156 -30.74 2.12 31.85
C GLU A 156 -30.30 3.56 32.14
N SER A 157 -29.76 4.26 31.14
CA SER A 157 -29.41 5.69 31.26
C SER A 157 -30.65 6.56 31.49
N GLN A 158 -31.74 6.32 30.75
CA GLN A 158 -32.99 7.06 30.93
C GLN A 158 -33.65 6.79 32.29
N GLU A 159 -33.62 5.54 32.76
CA GLU A 159 -34.12 5.17 34.09
C GLU A 159 -33.30 5.86 35.21
N ARG A 160 -31.97 5.92 35.05
CA ARG A 160 -31.09 6.60 36.00
C ARG A 160 -31.24 8.11 35.99
N GLU A 161 -31.48 8.71 34.83
CA GLU A 161 -31.80 10.14 34.70
C GLU A 161 -33.16 10.48 35.35
N ALA A 162 -34.16 9.61 35.20
CA ALA A 162 -35.45 9.76 35.88
C ALA A 162 -35.30 9.68 37.41
N GLU A 163 -34.49 8.74 37.91
CA GLU A 163 -34.20 8.60 39.34
C GLU A 163 -33.45 9.84 39.89
N LEU A 164 -32.48 10.36 39.14
CA LEU A 164 -31.75 11.57 39.53
C LEU A 164 -32.67 12.81 39.56
N ASN A 165 -33.58 12.93 38.58
CA ASN A 165 -34.56 13.99 38.54
C ASN A 165 -35.56 13.90 39.70
N GLN A 166 -35.95 12.70 40.11
CA GLN A 166 -36.76 12.49 41.31
C GLN A 166 -36.04 12.94 42.58
N GLN A 167 -34.76 12.56 42.74
CA GLN A 167 -33.93 13.01 43.87
C GLN A 167 -33.75 14.53 43.89
N LEU A 168 -33.59 15.16 42.72
CA LEU A 168 -33.48 16.61 42.60
C LEU A 168 -34.76 17.32 43.07
N GLU A 169 -35.94 16.79 42.74
CA GLU A 169 -37.22 17.36 43.20
C GLU A 169 -37.45 17.16 44.70
N GLU A 170 -37.00 16.05 45.29
CA GLU A 170 -36.99 15.87 46.76
C GLU A 170 -36.10 16.91 47.45
N VAL A 171 -34.88 17.11 46.95
CA VAL A 171 -33.96 18.13 47.50
C VAL A 171 -34.53 19.55 47.36
N LYS A 172 -35.21 19.86 46.24
CA LYS A 172 -35.91 21.15 46.08
C LYS A 172 -37.06 21.32 47.08
N ALA A 173 -37.80 20.25 47.37
CA ALA A 173 -38.87 20.28 48.37
C ALA A 173 -38.31 20.53 49.77
N ASP A 174 -37.22 19.85 50.13
CA ASP A 174 -36.51 20.06 51.40
C ASP A 174 -35.97 21.48 51.52
N LEU A 175 -35.37 22.02 50.46
CA LEU A 175 -34.82 23.38 50.45
C LEU A 175 -35.92 24.44 50.64
N LYS A 176 -37.12 24.19 50.08
CA LYS A 176 -38.30 25.02 50.32
C LYS A 176 -38.78 24.95 51.76
N HIS A 177 -38.75 23.77 52.38
CA HIS A 177 -39.05 23.60 53.81
C HIS A 177 -38.04 24.32 54.70
N TYR A 178 -36.74 24.25 54.37
CA TYR A 178 -35.70 25.01 55.09
C TYR A 178 -35.88 26.52 54.95
N GLN A 179 -36.23 27.03 53.76
CA GLN A 179 -36.54 28.46 53.58
C GLN A 179 -37.75 28.90 54.39
N GLN A 180 -38.80 28.08 54.46
CA GLN A 180 -39.97 28.39 55.30
C GLN A 180 -39.62 28.39 56.79
N ALA A 181 -38.82 27.42 57.25
CA ALA A 181 -38.33 27.38 58.63
C ALA A 181 -37.48 28.61 58.95
N LEU A 182 -36.57 29.00 58.04
CA LEU A 182 -35.70 30.16 58.20
C LEU A 182 -36.52 31.45 58.35
N ASN A 183 -37.52 31.65 57.50
CA ASN A 183 -38.43 32.79 57.57
C ASN A 183 -39.21 32.82 58.89
N LEU A 184 -39.67 31.65 59.38
CA LEU A 184 -40.36 31.55 60.65
C LEU A 184 -39.44 31.92 61.83
N THR A 185 -38.19 31.44 61.82
CA THR A 185 -37.19 31.84 62.83
C THR A 185 -36.86 33.32 62.77
N SER A 186 -36.76 33.92 61.58
CA SER A 186 -36.53 35.36 61.41
C SER A 186 -37.67 36.16 62.05
N MET A 187 -38.93 35.77 61.82
CA MET A 187 -40.08 36.44 62.44
C MET A 187 -40.05 36.31 63.97
N THR A 188 -39.74 35.13 64.51
CA THR A 188 -39.64 34.95 65.98
C THR A 188 -38.48 35.72 66.60
N LEU A 189 -37.40 35.97 65.84
CA LEU A 189 -36.27 36.76 66.30
C LEU A 189 -36.66 38.25 66.37
N ASP A 190 -37.36 38.75 65.36
CA ASP A 190 -37.87 40.13 65.34
C ASP A 190 -38.89 40.39 66.46
N GLU A 191 -39.77 39.42 66.75
CA GLU A 191 -40.71 39.49 67.88
C GLU A 191 -39.96 39.52 69.23
N ARG A 192 -38.93 38.69 69.40
CA ARG A 192 -38.09 38.71 70.61
C ARG A 192 -37.30 40.00 70.75
N GLN A 193 -36.79 40.54 69.64
CA GLN A 193 -36.05 41.80 69.64
C GLN A 193 -36.96 42.97 70.01
N THR A 194 -38.20 42.97 69.53
CA THR A 194 -39.22 43.95 69.91
C THR A 194 -39.58 43.84 71.41
N ALA A 195 -39.79 42.63 71.91
CA ALA A 195 -40.07 42.40 73.34
C ALA A 195 -38.91 42.81 74.26
N LEU A 196 -37.66 42.63 73.81
CA LEU A 196 -36.46 43.10 74.52
C LEU A 196 -36.38 44.63 74.57
N VAL A 197 -36.71 45.31 73.48
CA VAL A 197 -36.75 46.78 73.44
C VAL A 197 -37.84 47.32 74.37
N GLU A 198 -39.04 46.73 74.38
CA GLU A 198 -40.12 47.10 75.31
C GLU A 198 -39.73 46.87 76.78
N HIS A 199 -39.00 45.79 77.06
CA HIS A 199 -38.52 45.52 78.41
C HIS A 199 -37.45 46.52 78.86
N ILE A 200 -36.57 46.95 77.94
CA ILE A 200 -35.58 48.00 78.21
C ILE A 200 -36.28 49.34 78.50
N ASP A 201 -37.28 49.73 77.70
CA ASP A 201 -38.06 50.96 77.95
C ASP A 201 -38.81 50.92 79.30
N ALA A 202 -39.33 49.76 79.68
CA ALA A 202 -39.97 49.56 80.99
C ALA A 202 -38.97 49.75 82.14
N LEU A 203 -37.75 49.21 82.02
CA LEU A 203 -36.68 49.35 83.01
C LEU A 203 -36.17 50.80 83.09
N GLU A 204 -36.02 51.50 81.97
CA GLU A 204 -35.64 52.92 81.97
C GLU A 204 -36.70 53.80 82.62
N THR A 205 -37.97 53.47 82.43
CA THR A 205 -39.09 54.16 83.09
C THR A 205 -39.07 53.92 84.60
N GLN A 206 -38.82 52.68 85.02
CA GLN A 206 -38.71 52.31 86.43
C GLN A 206 -37.55 53.05 87.10
N LEU A 207 -36.39 53.13 86.44
CA LEU A 207 -35.19 53.84 86.90
C LEU A 207 -35.44 55.35 87.09
N ARG A 208 -36.15 55.99 86.14
CA ARG A 208 -36.53 57.41 86.26
C ARG A 208 -37.51 57.67 87.40
N THR A 209 -38.35 56.68 87.74
CA THR A 209 -39.34 56.78 88.82
C THR A 209 -38.64 56.70 90.18
N THR A 210 -37.73 55.73 90.36
CA THR A 210 -36.93 55.59 91.59
C THR A 210 -36.00 56.79 91.80
N GLN A 211 -35.41 57.33 90.72
CA GLN A 211 -34.55 58.51 90.79
C GLN A 211 -35.32 59.77 91.23
N LYS A 212 -36.63 59.84 90.92
CA LYS A 212 -37.51 60.93 91.36
C LYS A 212 -37.89 60.79 92.84
N GLU A 213 -38.18 59.58 93.31
CA GLU A 213 -38.52 59.25 94.70
C GLU A 213 -37.36 59.57 95.67
N VAL A 214 -36.12 59.25 95.27
CA VAL A 214 -34.91 59.58 96.05
C VAL A 214 -34.72 61.10 96.17
N SER A 215 -35.02 61.88 95.12
CA SER A 215 -34.94 63.35 95.19
C SER A 215 -35.99 63.99 96.11
N THR A 216 -37.15 63.34 96.28
CA THR A 216 -38.23 63.83 97.16
C THR A 216 -37.96 63.56 98.64
N GLU A 217 -37.36 62.42 99.00
CA GLU A 217 -36.92 62.15 100.38
C GLU A 217 -35.75 63.06 100.80
N GLN A 218 -34.83 63.35 99.88
CA GLN A 218 -33.67 64.21 100.16
C GLN A 218 -34.07 65.66 100.49
N ASN A 219 -35.17 66.15 99.92
CA ASN A 219 -35.71 67.49 100.20
C ASN A 219 -36.60 67.54 101.47
N ALA A 220 -37.15 66.41 101.92
CA ALA A 220 -37.90 66.31 103.19
C ALA A 220 -36.98 66.28 104.41
N LEU A 221 -35.78 65.69 104.28
CA LEU A 221 -34.77 65.63 105.34
C LEU A 221 -34.10 66.98 105.63
N LEU A 222 -33.97 67.86 104.63
CA LEU A 222 -33.41 69.21 104.79
C LEU A 222 -34.34 70.16 105.58
N ALA A 223 -35.65 69.95 105.54
CA ALA A 223 -36.63 70.76 106.30
C ALA A 223 -36.76 70.34 107.79
N HIS A 224 -36.32 69.14 108.15
CA HIS A 224 -36.37 68.65 109.54
C HIS A 224 -35.14 69.11 110.37
N ILE A 225 -34.02 69.42 109.70
CA ILE A 225 -32.76 69.86 110.32
C ILE A 225 -32.83 71.32 110.81
N GLU A 226 -33.63 72.19 110.18
CA GLU A 226 -33.80 73.60 110.60
C GLU A 226 -34.70 73.77 111.84
N GLN A 227 -35.57 72.80 112.14
CA GLN A 227 -36.43 72.83 113.33
C GLN A 227 -35.72 72.30 114.59
N LEU A 228 -34.73 71.41 114.45
CA LEU A 228 -33.97 70.82 115.56
C LEU A 228 -32.86 71.72 116.12
N GLN A 229 -32.49 72.79 115.40
CA GLN A 229 -31.50 73.78 115.87
C GLN A 229 -32.07 74.80 116.87
N LYS A 230 -33.40 74.87 117.01
CA LYS A 230 -34.09 75.81 117.90
C LYS A 230 -34.26 75.30 119.34
N ASP A 231 -34.22 73.98 119.55
CA ASP A 231 -34.48 73.34 120.84
C ASP A 231 -33.20 72.95 121.62
N LEU A 232 -32.00 73.16 121.04
CA LEU A 232 -30.71 72.81 121.63
C LEU A 232 -30.21 73.79 122.74
N SER A 233 -30.98 74.84 123.07
CA SER A 233 -30.58 75.84 124.07
C SER A 233 -31.04 75.51 125.51
N VAL A 234 -31.83 74.45 125.72
CA VAL A 234 -32.39 74.09 127.04
C VAL A 234 -31.74 72.84 127.67
N VAL A 235 -31.02 72.02 126.89
CA VAL A 235 -30.51 70.69 127.32
C VAL A 235 -29.13 70.72 128.00
N GLN A 236 -28.46 71.89 128.07
CA GLN A 236 -27.27 72.08 128.93
C GLN A 236 -27.56 71.86 130.44
N ARG A 237 -28.82 71.67 130.83
CA ARG A 237 -29.20 71.55 132.24
C ARG A 237 -29.23 70.14 132.81
N LEU A 238 -29.23 69.06 132.03
CA LEU A 238 -29.33 67.70 132.58
C LEU A 238 -28.26 66.75 132.05
N LYS A 239 -27.02 67.18 132.31
CA LYS A 239 -25.82 66.38 132.65
C LYS A 239 -26.05 65.11 133.50
N THR A 240 -27.28 64.84 133.95
CA THR A 240 -27.64 63.83 134.96
C THR A 240 -28.36 62.61 134.41
N GLU A 241 -28.50 62.44 133.10
CA GLU A 241 -28.95 61.16 132.52
C GLU A 241 -27.89 60.57 131.60
N THR A 242 -26.64 60.71 132.05
CA THR A 242 -25.43 60.06 131.51
C THR A 242 -25.45 58.53 131.67
N GLU A 243 -26.51 57.96 132.24
CA GLU A 243 -26.77 56.52 132.33
C GLU A 243 -27.60 55.98 131.14
N THR A 244 -28.31 56.84 130.40
CA THR A 244 -29.13 56.46 129.23
C THR A 244 -28.26 56.20 127.97
N ALA A 245 -27.05 56.76 127.94
CA ALA A 245 -26.11 56.68 126.82
C ALA A 245 -25.54 55.27 126.54
N LEU A 246 -25.59 54.35 127.52
CA LEU A 246 -25.13 52.96 127.31
C LEU A 246 -26.18 52.11 126.55
N THR A 247 -27.46 52.47 126.65
CA THR A 247 -28.59 51.79 126.00
C THR A 247 -28.79 52.21 124.54
N GLU A 248 -28.56 53.48 124.19
CA GLU A 248 -28.65 53.98 122.80
C GLU A 248 -27.53 53.45 121.90
N GLN A 249 -26.32 53.23 122.44
CA GLN A 249 -25.21 52.65 121.69
C GLN A 249 -25.43 51.16 121.35
N THR A 250 -26.24 50.45 122.15
CA THR A 250 -26.61 49.05 121.89
C THR A 250 -27.72 48.94 120.82
N LEU A 251 -28.60 49.94 120.72
CA LEU A 251 -29.68 49.99 119.73
C LEU A 251 -29.18 50.41 118.33
N LEU A 252 -28.26 51.38 118.25
CA LEU A 252 -27.60 51.77 116.99
C LEU A 252 -26.76 50.62 116.41
N LEU A 253 -26.06 49.85 117.25
CA LEU A 253 -25.29 48.69 116.80
C LEU A 253 -26.18 47.52 116.32
N GLN A 254 -27.40 47.40 116.84
CA GLN A 254 -28.37 46.38 116.40
C GLN A 254 -29.02 46.78 115.07
N GLN A 255 -29.36 48.06 114.89
CA GLN A 255 -29.87 48.57 113.61
C GLN A 255 -28.83 48.51 112.49
N GLU A 256 -27.56 48.79 112.77
CA GLU A 256 -26.47 48.58 111.80
C GLU A 256 -26.26 47.10 111.48
N LYS A 257 -26.38 46.19 112.47
CA LYS A 257 -26.32 44.73 112.23
C LYS A 257 -27.45 44.23 111.35
N ASP A 258 -28.67 44.70 111.56
CA ASP A 258 -29.84 44.27 110.80
C ASP A 258 -29.76 44.81 109.37
N ALA A 259 -29.33 46.07 109.17
CA ALA A 259 -29.04 46.65 107.86
C ALA A 259 -27.91 45.91 107.10
N VAL A 260 -26.83 45.55 107.80
CA VAL A 260 -25.74 44.74 107.22
C VAL A 260 -26.22 43.32 106.88
N SER A 261 -27.16 42.74 107.62
CA SER A 261 -27.72 41.42 107.30
C SER A 261 -28.57 41.44 106.02
N VAL A 262 -29.36 42.51 105.82
CA VAL A 262 -30.17 42.71 104.61
C VAL A 262 -29.25 42.92 103.40
N LEU A 263 -28.28 43.83 103.51
CA LEU A 263 -27.28 44.07 102.45
C LEU A 263 -26.46 42.82 102.11
N ARG A 264 -26.17 41.95 103.09
CA ARG A 264 -25.46 40.68 102.85
C ARG A 264 -26.33 39.68 102.10
N SER A 265 -27.63 39.64 102.39
CA SER A 265 -28.59 38.78 101.67
C SER A 265 -28.83 39.25 100.24
N GLU A 266 -28.93 40.57 100.03
CA GLU A 266 -29.03 41.18 98.70
C GLU A 266 -27.76 40.92 97.90
N LEU A 267 -26.58 41.16 98.49
CA LEU A 267 -25.30 40.87 97.83
C LEU A 267 -25.16 39.39 97.47
N GLN A 268 -25.60 38.48 98.32
CA GLN A 268 -25.56 37.04 98.03
C GLN A 268 -26.50 36.67 96.89
N THR A 269 -27.66 37.32 96.79
CA THR A 269 -28.62 37.14 95.69
C THR A 269 -28.02 37.69 94.39
N THR A 270 -27.44 38.88 94.40
CA THR A 270 -26.76 39.47 93.23
C THR A 270 -25.56 38.64 92.78
N VAL A 271 -24.81 38.04 93.70
CA VAL A 271 -23.71 37.12 93.36
C VAL A 271 -24.23 35.84 92.72
N GLN A 272 -25.36 35.29 93.18
CA GLN A 272 -26.00 34.13 92.54
C GLN A 272 -26.51 34.48 91.14
N GLU A 273 -27.17 35.62 90.97
CA GLU A 273 -27.62 36.10 89.65
C GLU A 273 -26.45 36.29 88.69
N ARG A 274 -25.36 36.92 89.16
CA ARG A 274 -24.12 37.06 88.37
C ARG A 274 -23.56 35.70 87.94
N ASN A 275 -23.50 34.72 88.84
CA ASN A 275 -22.98 33.40 88.50
C ASN A 275 -23.89 32.66 87.49
N THR A 276 -25.20 32.87 87.60
CA THR A 276 -26.17 32.28 86.66
C THR A 276 -26.06 32.92 85.28
N LEU A 277 -25.87 34.24 85.21
CA LEU A 277 -25.61 34.97 83.97
C LEU A 277 -24.26 34.60 83.36
N GLN A 278 -23.22 34.39 84.17
CA GLN A 278 -21.92 33.94 83.68
C GLN A 278 -22.00 32.55 83.06
N LEU A 279 -22.71 31.62 83.70
CA LEU A 279 -22.92 30.27 83.15
C LEU A 279 -23.71 30.32 81.84
N ALA A 280 -24.75 31.17 81.76
CA ALA A 280 -25.53 31.37 80.54
C ALA A 280 -24.67 32.00 79.41
N PHE A 281 -23.79 32.93 79.75
CA PHE A 281 -22.84 33.53 78.82
C PHE A 281 -21.85 32.51 78.29
N ASP A 282 -21.23 31.71 79.16
CA ASP A 282 -20.27 30.67 78.76
C ASP A 282 -20.95 29.62 77.85
N THR A 283 -22.19 29.24 78.17
CA THR A 283 -23.02 28.33 77.33
C THR A 283 -23.36 28.94 75.96
N ALA A 284 -23.65 30.25 75.91
CA ALA A 284 -23.89 30.95 74.66
C ALA A 284 -22.61 31.06 73.81
N GLN A 285 -21.46 31.28 74.46
CA GLN A 285 -20.15 31.32 73.82
C GLN A 285 -19.80 29.99 73.13
N GLU A 286 -20.01 28.86 73.81
CA GLU A 286 -19.82 27.52 73.22
C GLU A 286 -20.71 27.30 71.99
N LYS A 287 -21.98 27.71 72.05
CA LYS A 287 -22.90 27.61 70.91
C LYS A 287 -22.46 28.48 69.73
N VAL A 288 -21.95 29.69 70.00
CA VAL A 288 -21.41 30.56 68.94
C VAL A 288 -20.20 29.91 68.28
N SER A 289 -19.29 29.31 69.05
CA SER A 289 -18.14 28.59 68.49
C SER A 289 -18.56 27.37 67.66
N ALA A 290 -19.55 26.60 68.11
CA ALA A 290 -20.09 25.47 67.35
C ALA A 290 -20.72 25.93 66.02
N LEU A 291 -21.50 27.02 66.03
CA LEU A 291 -22.11 27.60 64.84
C LEU A 291 -21.08 28.19 63.87
N GLN A 292 -19.98 28.78 64.39
CA GLN A 292 -18.88 29.27 63.56
C GLN A 292 -18.20 28.13 62.81
N GLN A 293 -17.97 27.00 63.48
CA GLN A 293 -17.37 25.83 62.87
C GLN A 293 -18.28 25.18 61.82
N GLU A 294 -19.60 25.15 62.08
CA GLU A 294 -20.59 24.66 61.13
C GLU A 294 -20.71 25.58 59.89
N LEU A 295 -20.65 26.90 60.08
CA LEU A 295 -20.61 27.87 58.99
C LEU A 295 -19.35 27.71 58.12
N GLU A 296 -18.21 27.42 58.72
CA GLU A 296 -16.94 27.19 58.02
C GLU A 296 -16.99 25.89 57.18
N ASP A 297 -17.59 24.82 57.72
CA ASP A 297 -17.84 23.57 56.99
C ASP A 297 -18.80 23.79 55.80
N VAL A 298 -19.91 24.50 56.00
CA VAL A 298 -20.86 24.85 54.92
C VAL A 298 -20.20 25.71 53.84
N THR A 299 -19.37 26.68 54.24
CA THR A 299 -18.62 27.53 53.31
C THR A 299 -17.63 26.71 52.48
N SER A 300 -16.97 25.73 53.09
CA SER A 300 -16.05 24.82 52.39
C SER A 300 -16.78 23.93 51.36
N LYS A 301 -17.96 23.42 51.72
CA LYS A 301 -18.83 22.62 50.83
C LYS A 301 -19.33 23.46 49.65
N TYR A 302 -19.73 24.71 49.89
CA TYR A 302 -20.15 25.64 48.84
C TYR A 302 -19.01 25.90 47.83
N LEU A 303 -17.79 26.19 48.31
CA LEU A 303 -16.61 26.39 47.46
C LEU A 303 -16.21 25.14 46.66
N HIS A 304 -16.52 23.94 47.16
CA HIS A 304 -16.31 22.70 46.44
C HIS A 304 -17.35 22.52 45.32
N ILE A 305 -18.63 22.79 45.61
CA ILE A 305 -19.71 22.75 44.62
C ILE A 305 -19.47 23.78 43.50
N GLU A 306 -19.02 25.00 43.84
CA GLU A 306 -18.70 26.03 42.84
C GLU A 306 -17.56 25.59 41.89
N ARG A 307 -16.56 24.88 42.41
CA ARG A 307 -15.47 24.29 41.60
C ARG A 307 -15.98 23.20 40.67
N LEU A 308 -16.84 22.30 41.16
CA LEU A 308 -17.45 21.26 40.34
C LEU A 308 -18.34 21.84 39.24
N ALA A 309 -19.12 22.89 39.53
CA ALA A 309 -19.95 23.57 38.53
C ALA A 309 -19.09 24.19 37.41
N LYS A 310 -17.99 24.88 37.75
CA LYS A 310 -17.04 25.43 36.76
C LYS A 310 -16.37 24.34 35.92
N GLN A 311 -16.06 23.20 36.54
CA GLN A 311 -15.49 22.05 35.82
C GLN A 311 -16.50 21.46 34.83
N GLN A 312 -17.78 21.34 35.22
CA GLN A 312 -18.85 20.89 34.32
C GLN A 312 -19.09 21.86 33.15
N GLU A 313 -19.08 23.18 33.38
CA GLU A 313 -19.18 24.17 32.29
C GLU A 313 -18.02 24.05 31.29
N SER A 314 -16.80 23.81 31.77
CA SER A 314 -15.64 23.56 30.91
C SER A 314 -15.82 22.32 30.06
N LEU A 315 -16.22 21.19 30.67
CA LEU A 315 -16.45 19.94 29.96
C LEU A 315 -17.59 20.05 28.94
N LEU A 316 -18.65 20.80 29.26
CA LEU A 316 -19.79 21.01 28.37
C LEU A 316 -19.44 21.93 27.19
N SER A 317 -18.58 22.91 27.40
CA SER A 317 -18.00 23.74 26.33
C SER A 317 -17.14 22.91 25.38
N GLU A 318 -16.29 22.03 25.94
CA GLU A 318 -15.43 21.15 25.16
C GLU A 318 -16.24 20.11 24.38
N ALA A 319 -17.24 19.46 25.01
CA ALA A 319 -18.15 18.53 24.34
C ALA A 319 -18.91 19.19 23.17
N LYS A 320 -19.37 20.45 23.32
CA LYS A 320 -19.99 21.19 22.21
C LYS A 320 -19.04 21.45 21.05
N LYS A 321 -17.77 21.77 21.35
CA LYS A 321 -16.74 21.97 20.33
C LYS A 321 -16.44 20.68 19.58
N THR A 322 -16.35 19.55 20.30
CA THR A 322 -16.17 18.23 19.68
C THR A 322 -17.36 17.85 18.81
N LEU A 323 -18.59 18.08 19.30
CA LEU A 323 -19.81 17.80 18.53
C LEU A 323 -19.83 18.55 17.18
N LEU A 324 -19.51 19.85 17.19
CA LEU A 324 -19.42 20.66 15.97
C LEU A 324 -18.36 20.14 14.99
N SER A 325 -17.17 19.77 15.48
CA SER A 325 -16.12 19.16 14.66
C SER A 325 -16.57 17.83 14.06
N THR A 326 -17.26 17.00 14.84
CA THR A 326 -17.74 15.69 14.40
C THR A 326 -18.86 15.84 13.35
N GLU A 327 -19.68 16.88 13.47
CA GLU A 327 -20.74 17.19 12.50
C GLU A 327 -20.17 17.69 11.17
N GLU A 328 -19.09 18.47 11.19
CA GLU A 328 -18.32 18.86 10.00
C GLU A 328 -17.66 17.66 9.31
N GLU A 329 -17.06 16.75 10.08
CA GLU A 329 -16.49 15.49 9.57
C GLU A 329 -17.56 14.60 8.96
N ARG A 330 -18.73 14.44 9.62
CA ARG A 330 -19.86 13.68 9.08
C ARG A 330 -20.34 14.24 7.73
N ASN A 331 -20.43 15.56 7.62
CA ASN A 331 -20.84 16.21 6.37
C ASN A 331 -19.81 16.01 5.26
N THR A 332 -18.52 15.98 5.60
CA THR A 332 -17.43 15.71 4.65
C THR A 332 -17.48 14.26 4.18
N LEU A 333 -17.64 13.31 5.10
CA LEU A 333 -17.77 11.88 4.77
C LEU A 333 -19.03 11.60 3.94
N GLN A 334 -20.14 12.29 4.21
CA GLN A 334 -21.35 12.17 3.38
C GLN A 334 -21.09 12.64 1.94
N LEU A 335 -20.37 13.74 1.75
CA LEU A 335 -19.99 14.23 0.43
C LEU A 335 -19.06 13.26 -0.31
N GLU A 336 -18.09 12.67 0.40
CA GLU A 336 -17.19 11.66 -0.16
C GLU A 336 -17.94 10.38 -0.55
N PHE A 337 -18.91 9.96 0.28
CA PHE A 337 -19.78 8.83 -0.01
C PHE A 337 -20.61 9.06 -1.27
N ASP A 338 -21.26 10.23 -1.39
CA ASP A 338 -22.04 10.59 -2.57
C ASP A 338 -21.15 10.61 -3.83
N THR A 339 -19.92 11.14 -3.72
CA THR A 339 -18.93 11.16 -4.81
C THR A 339 -18.48 9.75 -5.20
N ALA A 340 -18.25 8.86 -4.23
CA ALA A 340 -17.89 7.47 -4.48
C ALA A 340 -19.04 6.72 -5.18
N GLN A 341 -20.27 7.00 -4.80
CA GLN A 341 -21.45 6.39 -5.40
C GLN A 341 -21.68 6.84 -6.86
N GLU A 342 -21.39 8.11 -7.17
CA GLU A 342 -21.35 8.60 -8.55
C GLU A 342 -20.27 7.90 -9.37
N LYS A 343 -19.05 7.73 -8.83
CA LYS A 343 -17.96 7.00 -9.51
C LYS A 343 -18.30 5.53 -9.76
N ILE A 344 -18.92 4.85 -8.80
CA ILE A 344 -19.38 3.46 -8.96
C ILE A 344 -20.38 3.37 -10.12
N SER A 345 -21.33 4.30 -10.18
CA SER A 345 -22.33 4.35 -11.26
C SER A 345 -21.68 4.60 -12.62
N ALA A 346 -20.67 5.48 -12.69
CA ALA A 346 -19.91 5.74 -13.91
C ALA A 346 -19.09 4.51 -14.36
N LEU A 347 -18.42 3.82 -13.43
CA LEU A 347 -17.67 2.60 -13.71
C LEU A 347 -18.58 1.45 -14.17
N GLN A 348 -19.77 1.32 -13.59
CA GLN A 348 -20.76 0.35 -14.07
C GLN A 348 -21.19 0.64 -15.51
N GLN A 349 -21.38 1.91 -15.86
CA GLN A 349 -21.69 2.30 -17.22
C GLN A 349 -20.53 2.03 -18.20
N GLU A 350 -19.28 2.28 -17.80
CA GLU A 350 -18.10 1.93 -18.60
C GLU A 350 -17.97 0.42 -18.79
N LEU A 351 -18.19 -0.36 -17.73
CA LEU A 351 -18.16 -1.82 -17.80
C LEU A 351 -19.23 -2.37 -18.75
N ASP A 352 -20.45 -1.82 -18.72
CA ASP A 352 -21.51 -2.22 -19.64
C ASP A 352 -21.21 -1.82 -21.09
N ASN A 353 -20.56 -0.67 -21.30
CA ASN A 353 -20.07 -0.26 -22.61
C ASN A 353 -18.97 -1.20 -23.12
N GLU A 354 -18.00 -1.58 -22.29
CA GLU A 354 -16.95 -2.54 -22.66
C GLU A 354 -17.53 -3.92 -22.98
N LYS A 355 -18.49 -4.41 -22.19
CA LYS A 355 -19.19 -5.67 -22.48
C LYS A 355 -19.88 -5.62 -23.85
N SER A 356 -20.51 -4.49 -24.19
CA SER A 356 -21.14 -4.29 -25.50
C SER A 356 -20.11 -4.31 -26.64
N VAL A 357 -18.97 -3.63 -26.47
CA VAL A 357 -17.86 -3.64 -27.44
C VAL A 357 -17.28 -5.04 -27.59
N PHE A 358 -17.09 -5.77 -26.49
CA PHE A 358 -16.62 -7.15 -26.49
C PHE A 358 -17.58 -8.08 -27.23
N MET A 359 -18.88 -7.96 -26.99
CA MET A 359 -19.91 -8.70 -27.73
C MET A 359 -19.86 -8.40 -29.23
N GLN A 360 -19.73 -7.13 -29.63
CA GLN A 360 -19.63 -6.75 -31.04
C GLN A 360 -18.39 -7.35 -31.70
N ARG A 361 -17.21 -7.29 -31.04
CA ARG A 361 -15.98 -7.90 -31.53
C ARG A 361 -16.09 -9.42 -31.64
N THR A 362 -16.73 -10.07 -30.68
CA THR A 362 -16.97 -11.52 -30.71
C THR A 362 -17.82 -11.91 -31.91
N GLN A 363 -18.91 -11.18 -32.18
CA GLN A 363 -19.74 -11.39 -33.36
C GLN A 363 -19.00 -11.13 -34.67
N GLU A 364 -18.12 -10.13 -34.71
CA GLU A 364 -17.28 -9.85 -35.88
C GLU A 364 -16.26 -10.97 -36.14
N ILE A 365 -15.61 -11.49 -35.09
CA ILE A 365 -14.71 -12.64 -35.17
C ILE A 365 -15.46 -13.88 -35.67
N GLU A 366 -16.65 -14.18 -35.14
CA GLU A 366 -17.47 -15.29 -35.63
C GLU A 366 -17.86 -15.14 -37.11
N ARG A 367 -18.17 -13.91 -37.54
CA ARG A 367 -18.48 -13.60 -38.95
C ARG A 367 -17.26 -13.83 -39.83
N LEU A 368 -16.09 -13.36 -39.42
CA LEU A 368 -14.83 -13.55 -40.16
C LEU A 368 -14.42 -15.03 -40.20
N ALA A 369 -14.60 -15.77 -39.12
CA ALA A 369 -14.34 -17.21 -39.07
C ALA A 369 -15.24 -17.97 -40.06
N LYS A 370 -16.55 -17.67 -40.10
CA LYS A 370 -17.48 -18.25 -41.09
C LYS A 370 -17.11 -17.87 -42.53
N GLN A 371 -16.67 -16.62 -42.75
CA GLN A 371 -16.21 -16.18 -44.07
C GLN A 371 -14.95 -16.94 -44.50
N GLN A 372 -14.00 -17.13 -43.59
CA GLN A 372 -12.77 -17.88 -43.85
C GLN A 372 -13.07 -19.36 -44.12
N GLU A 373 -13.98 -19.98 -43.38
CA GLU A 373 -14.45 -21.35 -43.61
C GLU A 373 -15.11 -21.50 -44.99
N SER A 374 -15.92 -20.52 -45.41
CA SER A 374 -16.52 -20.51 -46.76
C SER A 374 -15.49 -20.38 -47.88
N LEU A 375 -14.44 -19.56 -47.68
CA LEU A 375 -13.32 -19.41 -48.62
C LEU A 375 -12.48 -20.69 -48.69
N LEU A 376 -12.25 -21.35 -47.55
CA LEU A 376 -11.56 -22.63 -47.50
C LEU A 376 -12.34 -23.70 -48.28
N SER A 377 -13.65 -23.79 -48.06
CA SER A 377 -14.51 -24.72 -48.80
C SER A 377 -14.54 -24.43 -50.30
N ALA A 378 -14.58 -23.15 -50.70
CA ALA A 378 -14.55 -22.76 -52.11
C ALA A 378 -13.21 -23.11 -52.78
N THR A 379 -12.10 -22.88 -52.09
CA THR A 379 -10.75 -23.22 -52.58
C THR A 379 -10.52 -24.73 -52.65
N GLU A 380 -11.04 -25.50 -51.69
CA GLU A 380 -11.04 -26.97 -51.74
C GLU A 380 -11.85 -27.49 -52.92
N ALA A 381 -13.02 -26.91 -53.19
CA ALA A 381 -13.85 -27.25 -54.34
C ALA A 381 -13.16 -26.92 -55.67
N GLU A 382 -12.50 -25.77 -55.76
CA GLU A 382 -11.73 -25.37 -56.95
C GLU A 382 -10.51 -26.28 -57.18
N ALA A 383 -9.79 -26.62 -56.11
CA ALA A 383 -8.67 -27.56 -56.15
C ALA A 383 -9.13 -28.95 -56.60
N TYR A 384 -10.27 -29.43 -56.11
CA TYR A 384 -10.87 -30.69 -56.54
C TYR A 384 -11.30 -30.65 -58.02
N HIS A 385 -11.84 -29.52 -58.49
CA HIS A 385 -12.17 -29.34 -59.90
C HIS A 385 -10.93 -29.36 -60.79
N ARG A 386 -9.86 -28.65 -60.41
CA ARG A 386 -8.58 -28.67 -61.15
C ARG A 386 -7.95 -30.06 -61.17
N TYR A 387 -8.04 -30.81 -60.07
CA TYR A 387 -7.58 -32.19 -60.02
C TYR A 387 -8.37 -33.08 -61.01
N LYS A 388 -9.70 -32.92 -61.07
CA LYS A 388 -10.57 -33.62 -62.05
C LYS A 388 -10.24 -33.27 -63.50
N GLU A 389 -9.94 -32.01 -63.79
CA GLU A 389 -9.49 -31.60 -65.13
C GLU A 389 -8.12 -32.18 -65.47
N LEU A 390 -7.20 -32.22 -64.51
CA LEU A 390 -5.88 -32.83 -64.67
C LEU A 390 -5.98 -34.35 -64.91
N GLU A 391 -6.87 -35.04 -64.20
CA GLU A 391 -7.15 -36.47 -64.42
C GLU A 391 -7.67 -36.71 -65.85
N LYS A 392 -8.53 -35.81 -66.34
CA LYS A 392 -9.07 -35.87 -67.71
C LYS A 392 -7.99 -35.63 -68.76
N THR A 393 -7.13 -34.62 -68.58
CA THR A 393 -6.03 -34.35 -69.50
C THR A 393 -4.99 -35.47 -69.48
N TYR A 394 -4.69 -36.05 -68.32
CA TYR A 394 -3.81 -37.21 -68.22
C TYR A 394 -4.35 -38.42 -68.99
N LYS A 395 -5.66 -38.66 -68.89
CA LYS A 395 -6.33 -39.71 -69.67
C LYS A 395 -6.28 -39.44 -71.17
N GLN A 396 -6.51 -38.19 -71.60
CA GLN A 396 -6.38 -37.80 -73.01
C GLN A 396 -4.96 -37.96 -73.54
N ILE A 397 -3.95 -37.65 -72.72
CA ILE A 397 -2.53 -37.86 -73.07
C ILE A 397 -2.22 -39.35 -73.16
N SER A 398 -2.73 -40.18 -72.24
CA SER A 398 -2.58 -41.64 -72.28
C SER A 398 -3.23 -42.24 -73.53
N ASP A 399 -4.44 -41.80 -73.87
CA ASP A 399 -5.15 -42.27 -75.06
C ASP A 399 -4.39 -41.84 -76.34
N ALA A 400 -3.89 -40.60 -76.39
CA ALA A 400 -3.05 -40.10 -77.49
C ALA A 400 -1.71 -40.85 -77.61
N TYR A 401 -1.10 -41.25 -76.49
CA TYR A 401 0.10 -42.10 -76.49
C TYR A 401 -0.18 -43.48 -77.07
N THR A 402 -1.35 -44.04 -76.77
CA THR A 402 -1.76 -45.36 -77.28
C THR A 402 -2.06 -45.30 -78.78
N GLU A 403 -2.67 -44.20 -79.25
CA GLU A 403 -2.84 -43.93 -80.69
C GLU A 403 -1.50 -43.69 -81.40
N LEU A 404 -0.57 -42.98 -80.75
CA LEU A 404 0.77 -42.76 -81.28
C LEU A 404 1.54 -44.09 -81.41
N GLU A 405 1.47 -44.97 -80.42
CA GLU A 405 2.08 -46.30 -80.43
C GLU A 405 1.50 -47.18 -81.55
N ALA A 406 0.18 -47.15 -81.75
CA ALA A 406 -0.48 -47.82 -82.88
C ALA A 406 -0.05 -47.23 -84.23
N SER A 407 0.10 -45.90 -84.33
CA SER A 407 0.59 -45.24 -85.55
C SER A 407 2.07 -45.56 -85.83
N PHE A 408 2.86 -45.77 -84.78
CA PHE A 408 4.28 -46.10 -84.87
C PHE A 408 4.48 -47.55 -85.34
N GLU A 409 3.65 -48.49 -84.88
CA GLU A 409 3.61 -49.85 -85.42
C GLU A 409 3.17 -49.89 -86.90
N GLN A 410 2.21 -49.04 -87.28
CA GLN A 410 1.77 -48.90 -88.67
C GLN A 410 2.87 -48.25 -89.56
N LEU A 411 3.65 -47.32 -89.00
CA LEU A 411 4.83 -46.74 -89.65
C LEU A 411 5.97 -47.75 -89.82
N LEU A 412 6.19 -48.64 -88.85
CA LEU A 412 7.16 -49.74 -88.94
C LEU A 412 6.79 -50.74 -90.05
N ALA A 413 5.50 -51.09 -90.18
CA ALA A 413 4.99 -51.93 -91.27
C ALA A 413 5.10 -51.22 -92.65
N ASN A 414 4.79 -49.93 -92.71
CA ASN A 414 4.95 -49.13 -93.92
C ASN A 414 6.42 -48.92 -94.31
N ASN A 415 7.35 -48.80 -93.35
CA ASN A 415 8.78 -48.63 -93.61
C ASN A 415 9.41 -49.91 -94.21
N GLN A 416 8.96 -51.10 -93.79
CA GLN A 416 9.33 -52.37 -94.43
C GLN A 416 8.81 -52.47 -95.87
N THR A 417 7.63 -51.92 -96.15
CA THR A 417 7.03 -51.89 -97.50
C THR A 417 7.66 -50.81 -98.40
N LEU A 418 8.09 -49.68 -97.82
CA LEU A 418 8.80 -48.59 -98.50
C LEU A 418 10.24 -48.95 -98.85
N LYS A 419 10.93 -49.78 -98.03
CA LYS A 419 12.25 -50.33 -98.38
C LYS A 419 12.23 -51.25 -99.62
N GLN A 420 11.08 -51.85 -99.96
CA GLN A 420 10.88 -52.59 -101.22
C GLN A 420 10.53 -51.69 -102.41
N ARG A 421 9.90 -50.52 -102.19
CA ARG A 421 9.57 -49.55 -103.26
C ARG A 421 10.70 -48.56 -103.58
N PHE A 422 11.62 -48.32 -102.63
CA PHE A 422 12.78 -47.44 -102.82
C PHE A 422 13.84 -47.97 -103.80
N SER A 423 13.81 -49.25 -104.17
CA SER A 423 14.67 -49.79 -105.24
C SER A 423 14.09 -49.61 -106.65
N GLU A 424 12.84 -49.14 -106.78
CA GLU A 424 12.16 -48.98 -108.09
C GLU A 424 11.91 -47.52 -108.49
N GLN A 425 12.06 -46.54 -107.60
CA GLN A 425 11.75 -45.12 -107.88
C GLN A 425 12.98 -44.19 -107.91
N THR A 426 14.17 -44.72 -108.21
CA THR A 426 15.37 -43.91 -108.52
C THR A 426 15.41 -43.44 -110.00
N LEU A 427 14.25 -43.30 -110.65
CA LEU A 427 14.16 -42.94 -112.07
C LEU A 427 12.99 -42.02 -112.45
N GLU A 428 12.41 -41.29 -111.49
CA GLU A 428 11.50 -40.18 -111.77
C GLU A 428 11.89 -38.97 -110.92
N LEU A 429 13.05 -38.43 -111.29
CA LEU A 429 13.37 -37.02 -111.14
C LEU A 429 12.25 -36.14 -111.70
N GLU A 430 12.15 -34.95 -111.12
CA GLU A 430 11.82 -33.73 -111.87
C GLU A 430 10.38 -33.60 -112.40
N ALA A 431 9.44 -33.30 -111.50
CA ALA A 431 8.44 -32.27 -111.81
C ALA A 431 7.76 -31.72 -110.55
N LEU A 432 7.68 -30.39 -110.51
CA LEU A 432 6.73 -29.57 -109.75
C LEU A 432 7.16 -29.10 -108.35
N GLN A 433 8.26 -28.35 -108.36
CA GLN A 433 8.23 -26.97 -107.88
C GLN A 433 6.98 -26.23 -108.39
N ALA A 434 6.11 -25.80 -107.47
CA ALA A 434 5.55 -24.44 -107.38
C ALA A 434 4.24 -24.44 -106.58
N SER A 435 4.26 -23.86 -105.38
CA SER A 435 3.27 -22.83 -105.00
C SER A 435 3.66 -22.21 -103.66
N SER A 436 4.57 -21.25 -103.74
CA SER A 436 4.96 -20.33 -102.67
C SER A 436 4.15 -19.05 -102.84
N ILE A 437 2.94 -18.97 -102.29
CA ILE A 437 2.21 -17.70 -102.05
C ILE A 437 1.26 -17.87 -100.84
N LEU A 438 1.80 -17.91 -99.61
CA LEU A 438 1.00 -17.70 -98.37
C LEU A 438 1.85 -17.51 -97.10
N LEU A 439 3.00 -16.82 -97.18
CA LEU A 439 3.88 -16.58 -96.02
C LEU A 439 4.26 -15.09 -95.80
N GLU A 440 3.69 -14.18 -96.59
CA GLU A 440 3.94 -12.73 -96.46
C GLU A 440 2.87 -11.96 -95.68
N GLN A 441 1.74 -12.58 -95.29
CA GLN A 441 0.70 -11.90 -94.50
C GLN A 441 0.80 -12.12 -92.98
N GLU A 442 1.56 -13.11 -92.51
CA GLU A 442 1.64 -13.48 -91.08
C GLU A 442 2.77 -12.75 -90.32
N ASN A 443 3.78 -12.25 -91.03
CA ASN A 443 4.93 -11.57 -90.42
C ASN A 443 4.68 -10.11 -89.97
N GLN A 444 3.58 -9.48 -90.41
CA GLN A 444 3.31 -8.07 -90.07
C GLN A 444 2.51 -7.91 -88.75
N GLN A 445 1.65 -8.87 -88.39
CA GLN A 445 0.84 -8.79 -87.16
C GLN A 445 1.62 -9.18 -85.90
N LEU A 446 2.70 -9.96 -86.03
CA LEU A 446 3.59 -10.33 -84.92
C LEU A 446 4.56 -9.21 -84.51
N GLN A 447 4.86 -8.27 -85.41
CA GLN A 447 5.75 -7.14 -85.10
C GLN A 447 5.07 -6.06 -84.24
N ASP A 448 3.78 -5.79 -84.44
CA ASP A 448 3.05 -4.76 -83.68
C ASP A 448 2.71 -5.22 -82.25
N ALA A 449 2.38 -6.50 -82.04
CA ALA A 449 2.10 -7.06 -80.72
C ALA A 449 3.34 -7.16 -79.80
N LEU A 450 4.54 -7.26 -80.38
CA LEU A 450 5.80 -7.32 -79.64
C LEU A 450 6.18 -5.95 -79.04
N GLN A 451 5.81 -4.87 -79.74
CA GLN A 451 6.21 -3.50 -79.39
C GLN A 451 5.33 -2.89 -78.29
N GLU A 452 4.06 -3.30 -78.21
CA GLU A 452 3.14 -2.94 -77.11
C GLU A 452 3.44 -3.70 -75.81
N LYS A 453 3.91 -4.95 -75.90
CA LYS A 453 4.30 -5.74 -74.72
C LYS A 453 5.58 -5.20 -74.06
N LEU A 454 6.53 -4.71 -74.87
CA LEU A 454 7.80 -4.16 -74.41
C LEU A 454 7.63 -2.85 -73.62
N THR A 455 6.66 -2.00 -74.00
CA THR A 455 6.41 -0.72 -73.30
C THR A 455 5.69 -0.93 -71.96
N LEU A 456 4.82 -1.93 -71.86
CA LEU A 456 4.15 -2.34 -70.62
C LEU A 456 5.11 -3.00 -69.62
N GLU A 457 6.07 -3.81 -70.08
CA GLU A 457 7.12 -4.38 -69.21
C GLU A 457 8.05 -3.29 -68.66
N GLN A 458 8.44 -2.30 -69.48
CA GLN A 458 9.28 -1.18 -69.02
C GLN A 458 8.57 -0.26 -68.01
N GLN A 459 7.24 -0.15 -68.05
CA GLN A 459 6.48 0.58 -67.02
C GLN A 459 6.39 -0.20 -65.71
N ARG A 460 6.13 -1.52 -65.77
CA ARG A 460 6.11 -2.39 -64.59
C ARG A 460 7.47 -2.49 -63.91
N GLU A 461 8.56 -2.54 -64.69
CA GLU A 461 9.92 -2.52 -64.13
C GLU A 461 10.21 -1.21 -63.39
N LYS A 462 9.78 -0.05 -63.93
CA LYS A 462 9.95 1.24 -63.25
C LYS A 462 9.12 1.36 -61.98
N GLU A 463 7.88 0.89 -62.00
CA GLU A 463 7.03 0.85 -60.80
C GLU A 463 7.58 -0.10 -59.73
N ALA A 464 8.05 -1.29 -60.13
CA ALA A 464 8.70 -2.23 -59.23
C ALA A 464 10.00 -1.68 -58.63
N LEU A 465 10.79 -0.91 -59.40
CA LEU A 465 12.01 -0.26 -58.91
C LEU A 465 11.70 0.85 -57.90
N LEU A 466 10.66 1.65 -58.14
CA LEU A 466 10.21 2.68 -57.19
C LEU A 466 9.67 2.04 -55.91
N GLU A 467 8.86 0.98 -56.01
CA GLU A 467 8.34 0.27 -54.85
C GLU A 467 9.47 -0.42 -54.06
N GLN A 468 10.47 -0.98 -54.74
CA GLN A 468 11.65 -1.56 -54.10
C GLN A 468 12.49 -0.49 -53.39
N GLU A 469 12.61 0.71 -53.98
CA GLU A 469 13.33 1.82 -53.38
C GLU A 469 12.57 2.40 -52.16
N GLU A 470 11.25 2.52 -52.22
CA GLU A 470 10.40 2.88 -51.08
C GLU A 470 10.49 1.86 -49.95
N ARG A 471 10.42 0.55 -50.25
CA ARG A 471 10.59 -0.52 -49.25
C ARG A 471 11.97 -0.48 -48.61
N ARG A 472 13.02 -0.19 -49.39
CA ARG A 472 14.40 -0.05 -48.87
C ARG A 472 14.52 1.15 -47.96
N LEU A 473 13.94 2.30 -48.33
CA LEU A 473 13.93 3.50 -47.50
C LEU A 473 13.12 3.27 -46.20
N ALA A 474 11.99 2.57 -46.28
CA ALA A 474 11.19 2.20 -45.11
C ALA A 474 11.94 1.23 -44.17
N GLN A 475 12.64 0.23 -44.71
CA GLN A 475 13.48 -0.67 -43.92
C GLN A 475 14.64 0.07 -43.24
N LEU A 476 15.30 0.99 -43.93
CA LEU A 476 16.35 1.82 -43.36
C LEU A 476 15.81 2.72 -42.24
N ALA A 477 14.65 3.34 -42.43
CA ALA A 477 14.00 4.15 -41.40
C ALA A 477 13.63 3.31 -40.16
N LEU A 478 13.11 2.10 -40.35
CA LEU A 478 12.78 1.18 -39.27
C LEU A 478 14.05 0.72 -38.51
N GLN A 479 15.13 0.41 -39.23
CA GLN A 479 16.41 0.06 -38.60
C GLN A 479 16.98 1.22 -37.77
N GLN A 480 16.96 2.45 -38.29
CA GLN A 480 17.38 3.63 -37.55
C GLN A 480 16.54 3.85 -36.29
N GLN A 481 15.23 3.62 -36.37
CA GLN A 481 14.33 3.74 -35.22
C GLN A 481 14.62 2.67 -34.15
N LEU A 482 14.90 1.43 -34.56
CA LEU A 482 15.29 0.35 -33.65
C LEU A 482 16.65 0.59 -32.99
N GLU A 483 17.63 1.13 -33.73
CA GLU A 483 18.93 1.50 -33.18
C GLU A 483 18.80 2.62 -32.13
N LEU A 484 18.02 3.67 -32.43
CA LEU A 484 17.73 4.73 -31.46
C LEU A 484 17.04 4.19 -30.20
N ALA A 485 16.07 3.28 -30.34
CA ALA A 485 15.39 2.65 -29.22
C ALA A 485 16.36 1.78 -28.38
N ARG A 486 17.24 1.00 -29.03
CA ARG A 486 18.29 0.22 -28.34
C ARG A 486 19.29 1.11 -27.62
N GLU A 487 19.73 2.21 -28.24
CA GLU A 487 20.61 3.16 -27.58
C GLU A 487 19.95 3.80 -26.36
N GLN A 488 18.67 4.15 -26.44
CA GLN A 488 17.91 4.67 -25.32
C GLN A 488 17.78 3.64 -24.19
N GLU A 489 17.46 2.38 -24.52
CA GLU A 489 17.35 1.32 -23.53
C GLU A 489 18.71 0.99 -22.89
N ASN A 490 19.79 0.96 -23.67
CA ASN A 490 21.14 0.78 -23.15
C ASN A 490 21.55 1.92 -22.22
N LYS A 491 21.22 3.18 -22.58
CA LYS A 491 21.44 4.35 -21.71
C LYS A 491 20.63 4.22 -20.42
N ARG A 492 19.38 3.76 -20.50
CA ARG A 492 18.50 3.53 -19.34
C ARG A 492 19.08 2.45 -18.41
N GLN A 493 19.50 1.32 -18.95
CA GLN A 493 20.11 0.23 -18.18
C GLN A 493 21.45 0.64 -17.56
N ALA A 494 22.30 1.33 -18.31
CA ALA A 494 23.56 1.84 -17.77
C ALA A 494 23.34 2.86 -16.64
N ALA A 495 22.31 3.70 -16.74
CA ALA A 495 21.92 4.63 -15.67
C ALA A 495 21.42 3.87 -14.42
N LEU A 496 20.58 2.85 -14.60
CA LEU A 496 20.11 1.98 -13.51
C LEU A 496 21.26 1.25 -12.82
N GLU A 497 22.18 0.66 -13.58
CA GLU A 497 23.36 0.01 -13.03
C GLU A 497 24.26 0.97 -12.26
N ALA A 498 24.47 2.19 -12.78
CA ALA A 498 25.25 3.22 -12.11
C ALA A 498 24.58 3.65 -10.79
N GLU A 499 23.25 3.75 -10.77
CA GLU A 499 22.46 4.01 -9.56
C GLU A 499 22.66 2.89 -8.53
N TRP A 500 22.49 1.62 -8.92
CA TRP A 500 22.62 0.48 -8.02
C TRP A 500 24.02 0.29 -7.46
N LYS A 501 25.06 0.64 -8.22
CA LYS A 501 26.47 0.60 -7.77
C LYS A 501 26.78 1.62 -6.66
N GLN A 502 25.90 2.60 -6.41
CA GLN A 502 26.08 3.52 -5.28
C GLN A 502 26.02 2.82 -3.92
N ILE A 503 25.29 1.70 -3.81
CA ILE A 503 25.22 0.88 -2.60
C ILE A 503 26.10 -0.36 -2.82
N PRO A 504 27.28 -0.45 -2.17
CA PRO A 504 28.14 -1.62 -2.29
C PRO A 504 27.48 -2.87 -1.67
N PRO A 505 28.02 -4.07 -1.90
CA PRO A 505 27.62 -5.28 -1.16
C PRO A 505 27.66 -5.06 0.35
N ILE A 506 26.82 -5.79 1.09
CA ILE A 506 26.59 -5.54 2.52
C ILE A 506 27.87 -5.70 3.35
N GLU A 507 28.78 -6.57 2.94
CA GLU A 507 30.07 -6.83 3.59
C GLU A 507 31.04 -5.64 3.51
N GLU A 508 30.86 -4.79 2.50
CA GLU A 508 31.68 -3.60 2.23
C GLU A 508 30.95 -2.29 2.59
N LEU A 509 29.71 -2.38 3.09
CA LEU A 509 28.88 -1.22 3.39
C LEU A 509 29.38 -0.49 4.64
N THR A 510 29.83 0.74 4.44
CA THR A 510 30.17 1.67 5.53
C THR A 510 29.04 2.66 5.76
N LEU A 511 28.58 2.79 7.02
CA LEU A 511 27.50 3.70 7.40
C LEU A 511 28.06 4.98 8.06
N PRO A 512 27.42 6.15 7.87
CA PRO A 512 26.26 6.39 7.00
C PRO A 512 26.61 6.44 5.51
N ARG A 513 25.69 5.98 4.65
CA ARG A 513 25.88 5.97 3.19
C ARG A 513 24.72 6.69 2.49
N LYS A 514 25.05 7.72 1.69
CA LYS A 514 24.06 8.39 0.84
C LYS A 514 23.79 7.59 -0.43
N TYR A 515 22.52 7.48 -0.78
CA TYR A 515 22.00 6.99 -2.05
C TYR A 515 21.27 8.13 -2.74
N ARG A 516 21.76 8.57 -3.89
CA ARG A 516 21.21 9.71 -4.64
C ARG A 516 20.61 9.26 -5.95
N THR A 517 19.43 9.76 -6.24
CA THR A 517 18.72 9.48 -7.50
C THR A 517 18.37 10.79 -8.19
N GLU A 518 17.65 10.70 -9.31
CA GLU A 518 17.10 11.87 -10.00
C GLU A 518 15.85 12.43 -9.31
N ALA A 519 15.42 11.83 -8.19
CA ALA A 519 14.27 12.29 -7.43
C ALA A 519 14.47 13.74 -6.96
N PRO A 520 13.45 14.61 -7.10
CA PRO A 520 13.58 16.02 -6.80
C PRO A 520 13.82 16.25 -5.30
N ILE A 521 14.60 17.29 -5.01
CA ILE A 521 14.82 17.80 -3.67
C ILE A 521 14.21 19.20 -3.59
N SER A 522 13.37 19.44 -2.58
CA SER A 522 12.69 20.73 -2.41
C SER A 522 12.60 21.12 -0.94
N LEU A 523 12.59 22.43 -0.67
CA LEU A 523 12.26 22.96 0.65
C LEU A 523 10.74 23.08 0.79
N ALA A 524 10.24 22.81 1.99
CA ALA A 524 8.88 23.10 2.38
C ALA A 524 8.69 24.61 2.63
N LYS A 525 7.47 25.09 2.48
CA LYS A 525 7.07 26.43 2.94
C LYS A 525 6.93 26.40 4.47
N ASP A 526 7.11 27.56 5.11
CA ASP A 526 7.01 27.67 6.58
C ASP A 526 5.62 27.29 7.14
N THR A 527 4.58 27.28 6.29
CA THR A 527 3.20 26.89 6.62
C THR A 527 2.87 25.43 6.33
N ASP A 528 3.76 24.70 5.66
CA ASP A 528 3.49 23.33 5.24
C ASP A 528 3.53 22.39 6.44
N GLN A 529 2.64 21.42 6.43
CA GLN A 529 2.66 20.31 7.37
C GLN A 529 3.66 19.26 6.90
N LEU A 530 4.33 18.61 7.86
CA LEU A 530 5.28 17.56 7.57
C LEU A 530 4.60 16.19 7.70
N ASN A 531 4.53 15.45 6.60
CA ASN A 531 4.05 14.07 6.59
C ASN A 531 5.25 13.13 6.69
N VAL A 532 5.14 12.11 7.55
CA VAL A 532 6.20 11.15 7.85
C VAL A 532 5.63 9.75 7.87
N MET A 533 6.41 8.81 7.34
CA MET A 533 6.07 7.39 7.32
C MET A 533 7.20 6.58 7.97
N LEU A 534 6.84 5.55 8.72
CA LEU A 534 7.72 4.50 9.22
C LEU A 534 7.29 3.18 8.61
N LEU A 535 8.23 2.53 7.92
CA LEU A 535 8.09 1.22 7.30
C LEU A 535 8.97 0.23 8.05
N PRO A 536 8.41 -0.50 9.02
CA PRO A 536 9.13 -1.59 9.64
C PRO A 536 9.04 -2.84 8.77
N LEU A 537 10.16 -3.23 8.19
CA LEU A 537 10.30 -4.46 7.42
C LEU A 537 10.66 -5.63 8.33
N SER A 538 10.56 -6.85 7.81
CA SER A 538 11.05 -8.04 8.52
C SER A 538 12.52 -7.90 8.92
N ASP A 539 12.85 -8.33 10.14
CA ASP A 539 14.22 -8.50 10.63
C ASP A 539 14.92 -9.74 10.05
N LYS A 540 14.16 -10.60 9.34
CA LYS A 540 14.70 -11.70 8.55
C LYS A 540 14.75 -11.30 7.08
N LYS A 541 15.78 -11.76 6.37
CA LYS A 541 15.89 -11.58 4.92
C LYS A 541 14.65 -12.13 4.21
N TRP A 542 14.11 -11.37 3.26
CA TRP A 542 13.02 -11.85 2.40
C TRP A 542 13.47 -13.03 1.54
N GLU A 543 12.64 -14.07 1.49
CA GLU A 543 12.87 -15.23 0.63
C GLU A 543 12.43 -14.93 -0.83
N GLN A 544 11.37 -14.15 -1.00
CA GLN A 544 10.81 -13.80 -2.30
C GLN A 544 11.42 -12.49 -2.83
N ALA A 545 12.04 -12.55 -4.01
CA ALA A 545 12.67 -11.38 -4.65
C ALA A 545 11.68 -10.25 -4.99
N THR A 546 10.39 -10.57 -5.13
CA THR A 546 9.32 -9.61 -5.45
C THR A 546 8.84 -8.80 -4.25
N MET A 547 9.27 -9.11 -3.02
CA MET A 547 8.79 -8.43 -1.80
C MET A 547 9.03 -6.92 -1.86
N ALA A 548 10.23 -6.48 -2.26
CA ALA A 548 10.57 -5.07 -2.40
C ALA A 548 9.58 -4.34 -3.33
N TYR A 549 9.27 -4.94 -4.47
CA TYR A 549 8.31 -4.43 -5.45
C TYR A 549 6.91 -4.32 -4.83
N THR A 550 6.42 -5.38 -4.17
CA THR A 550 5.07 -5.36 -3.56
C THR A 550 4.94 -4.30 -2.46
N VAL A 551 5.96 -4.14 -1.62
CA VAL A 551 6.01 -3.10 -0.59
C VAL A 551 6.01 -1.73 -1.25
N HIS A 552 6.87 -1.48 -2.24
CA HIS A 552 6.93 -0.21 -2.94
C HIS A 552 5.60 0.14 -3.62
N GLN A 553 4.98 -0.80 -4.34
CA GLN A 553 3.70 -0.58 -5.02
C GLN A 553 2.59 -0.17 -4.06
N SER A 554 2.60 -0.68 -2.82
CA SER A 554 1.58 -0.36 -1.81
C SER A 554 1.68 1.05 -1.21
N ILE A 555 2.78 1.77 -1.45
CA ILE A 555 3.05 3.09 -0.83
C ILE A 555 3.43 4.18 -1.83
N GLN A 556 3.64 3.84 -3.12
CA GLN A 556 4.21 4.76 -4.11
C GLN A 556 3.34 6.00 -4.37
N ASP A 557 2.03 5.86 -4.24
CA ASP A 557 1.01 6.90 -4.46
C ASP A 557 0.90 7.88 -3.29
N LEU A 558 1.39 7.49 -2.11
CA LEU A 558 1.28 8.29 -0.88
C LEU A 558 2.25 9.49 -0.81
N ALA A 559 3.35 9.44 -1.59
CA ALA A 559 4.31 10.54 -1.77
C ALA A 559 4.82 11.21 -0.48
N TYR A 560 5.13 10.43 0.56
CA TYR A 560 5.64 10.95 1.83
C TYR A 560 7.06 11.54 1.68
N PRO A 561 7.31 12.80 2.12
CA PRO A 561 8.59 13.47 1.96
C PRO A 561 9.67 12.96 2.93
N ILE A 562 9.29 12.22 3.97
CA ILE A 562 10.18 11.53 4.90
C ILE A 562 9.67 10.12 5.13
N ILE A 563 10.53 9.14 4.91
CA ILE A 563 10.24 7.73 5.15
C ILE A 563 11.38 7.11 5.95
N PHE A 564 11.06 6.65 7.15
CA PHE A 564 11.92 5.82 7.97
C PHE A 564 11.72 4.37 7.57
N VAL A 565 12.80 3.65 7.28
CA VAL A 565 12.74 2.22 6.95
C VAL A 565 13.61 1.47 7.96
N THR A 566 13.03 0.52 8.68
CA THR A 566 13.73 -0.37 9.63
C THR A 566 13.60 -1.82 9.19
N GLY A 567 14.38 -2.73 9.77
CA GLY A 567 14.37 -4.17 9.46
C GLY A 567 15.73 -4.70 9.06
N HIS A 568 15.75 -5.89 8.43
CA HIS A 568 16.98 -6.49 7.93
C HIS A 568 17.61 -5.62 6.84
N MET A 569 18.90 -5.32 6.96
CA MET A 569 19.56 -4.34 6.07
C MET A 569 19.48 -4.70 4.59
N GLU A 570 19.46 -5.99 4.23
CA GLU A 570 19.26 -6.38 2.83
C GLU A 570 17.86 -6.07 2.30
N ASN A 571 16.82 -6.22 3.13
CA ASN A 571 15.45 -5.87 2.76
C ASN A 571 15.33 -4.35 2.59
N VAL A 572 15.95 -3.59 3.50
CA VAL A 572 16.04 -2.13 3.44
C VAL A 572 16.71 -1.72 2.12
N ILE A 573 17.88 -2.27 1.79
CA ILE A 573 18.60 -1.94 0.55
C ILE A 573 17.77 -2.31 -0.69
N ALA A 574 17.13 -3.48 -0.69
CA ALA A 574 16.27 -3.90 -1.79
C ALA A 574 15.11 -2.92 -2.00
N LEU A 575 14.44 -2.51 -0.92
CA LEU A 575 13.36 -1.52 -0.99
C LEU A 575 13.85 -0.14 -1.44
N ILE A 576 14.99 0.34 -0.93
CA ILE A 576 15.54 1.65 -1.35
C ILE A 576 15.89 1.68 -2.84
N LYS A 577 16.47 0.59 -3.36
CA LYS A 577 16.76 0.45 -4.80
C LYS A 577 15.49 0.42 -5.64
N GLU A 578 14.43 -0.21 -5.13
CA GLU A 578 13.13 -0.28 -5.80
C GLU A 578 12.43 1.07 -5.81
N MET A 579 12.43 1.81 -4.68
CA MET A 579 11.78 3.11 -4.54
C MET A 579 12.42 4.21 -5.40
N ARG A 580 13.73 4.11 -5.67
CA ARG A 580 14.52 5.10 -6.44
C ARG A 580 14.40 6.54 -5.91
N LEU A 581 14.28 6.68 -4.59
CA LEU A 581 14.25 7.97 -3.89
C LEU A 581 15.58 8.25 -3.19
N ASN A 582 15.86 9.53 -2.94
CA ASN A 582 17.04 9.94 -2.19
C ASN A 582 16.97 9.38 -0.76
N ALA A 583 18.01 8.67 -0.34
CA ALA A 583 18.04 8.03 0.96
C ALA A 583 19.43 8.10 1.61
N THR A 584 19.47 7.99 2.93
CA THR A 584 20.70 7.78 3.69
C THR A 584 20.56 6.49 4.49
N LEU A 585 21.38 5.50 4.18
CA LEU A 585 21.53 4.28 4.96
C LEU A 585 22.29 4.61 6.24
N VAL A 586 21.75 4.19 7.37
CA VAL A 586 22.28 4.42 8.73
C VAL A 586 22.19 3.11 9.52
N GLU A 587 22.77 3.06 10.72
CA GLU A 587 22.63 1.88 11.58
C GLU A 587 21.15 1.63 11.89
N GLY A 588 20.72 0.39 11.67
CA GLY A 588 19.34 -0.04 11.87
C GLY A 588 18.40 0.12 10.66
N GLY A 589 18.78 0.86 9.61
CA GLY A 589 17.94 0.98 8.41
C GLY A 589 18.28 2.14 7.47
N ALA A 590 17.26 2.83 6.94
CA ALA A 590 17.41 3.93 5.99
C ALA A 590 16.42 5.08 6.22
N ILE A 591 16.89 6.31 6.00
CA ILE A 591 16.06 7.52 6.01
C ILE A 591 15.94 8.03 4.57
N VAL A 592 14.76 7.90 3.99
CA VAL A 592 14.39 8.46 2.69
C VAL A 592 13.87 9.88 2.89
N THR A 593 14.32 10.82 2.07
CA THR A 593 13.88 12.21 2.20
C THR A 593 13.93 12.98 0.89
N SER A 594 12.91 13.81 0.64
CA SER A 594 12.91 14.80 -0.45
C SER A 594 13.49 16.16 -0.03
N PHE A 595 14.03 16.26 1.20
CA PHE A 595 14.66 17.48 1.71
C PHE A 595 16.19 17.43 1.56
N PRO A 596 16.86 18.59 1.45
CA PRO A 596 18.31 18.65 1.44
C PRO A 596 18.91 18.13 2.75
N VAL A 597 19.72 17.07 2.68
CA VAL A 597 20.51 16.56 3.82
C VAL A 597 21.75 17.43 4.02
N ILE A 598 21.78 18.18 5.11
CA ILE A 598 22.86 19.12 5.46
C ILE A 598 23.94 18.49 6.33
N ASP A 599 23.59 17.50 7.16
CA ASP A 599 24.53 16.77 8.02
C ASP A 599 24.06 15.32 8.22
N GLN A 600 24.97 14.42 8.59
CA GLN A 600 24.65 13.01 8.85
C GLN A 600 25.61 12.37 9.85
N ASP A 601 25.11 11.39 10.58
CA ASP A 601 25.88 10.51 11.45
C ASP A 601 25.42 9.06 11.31
N VAL A 602 26.00 8.17 12.11
CA VAL A 602 25.72 6.72 12.04
C VAL A 602 24.27 6.36 12.38
N HIS A 603 23.49 7.23 13.03
CA HIS A 603 22.11 6.93 13.46
C HIS A 603 21.06 7.79 12.76
N GLY A 604 21.46 8.83 12.02
CA GLY A 604 20.51 9.77 11.47
C GLY A 604 21.07 10.84 10.55
N VAL A 605 20.18 11.75 10.15
CA VAL A 605 20.48 12.89 9.28
C VAL A 605 19.86 14.16 9.83
N ARG A 606 20.49 15.29 9.51
CA ARG A 606 19.89 16.61 9.64
C ARG A 606 19.50 17.11 8.27
N ILE A 607 18.27 17.58 8.14
CA ILE A 607 17.73 18.11 6.89
C ILE A 607 17.39 19.60 7.01
N GLN A 608 17.42 20.29 5.88
CA GLN A 608 16.84 21.62 5.73
C GLN A 608 15.37 21.48 5.38
N PHE A 609 14.46 21.75 6.32
CA PHE A 609 13.03 21.62 6.09
C PHE A 609 12.47 22.82 5.32
N SER A 610 12.73 24.04 5.81
CA SER A 610 12.41 25.30 5.14
C SER A 610 13.64 26.21 5.09
N GLU A 611 13.57 27.43 4.55
CA GLU A 611 14.74 28.34 4.54
C GLU A 611 15.32 28.63 5.94
N LYS A 612 14.49 28.55 6.98
CA LYS A 612 14.87 28.93 8.36
C LYS A 612 14.85 27.76 9.34
N LYS A 613 14.24 26.63 8.97
CA LYS A 613 13.97 25.51 9.87
C LYS A 613 14.79 24.29 9.47
N THR A 614 15.48 23.71 10.44
CA THR A 614 16.17 22.43 10.32
C THR A 614 15.49 21.38 11.18
N LEU A 615 15.55 20.14 10.75
CA LEU A 615 14.96 19.00 11.44
C LEU A 615 15.98 17.87 11.50
N ARG A 616 16.11 17.25 12.68
CA ARG A 616 16.88 16.02 12.85
C ARG A 616 15.97 14.81 12.70
N LEU A 617 16.42 13.83 11.93
CA LEU A 617 15.77 12.55 11.68
C LEU A 617 16.72 11.47 12.18
N SER A 618 16.26 10.57 13.05
CA SER A 618 17.09 9.45 13.52
C SER A 618 16.31 8.14 13.47
N LEU A 619 17.05 7.02 13.44
CA LEU A 619 16.50 5.68 13.44
C LEU A 619 16.97 4.90 14.65
N ALA A 620 16.08 4.06 15.19
CA ALA A 620 16.41 3.09 16.24
C ALA A 620 15.75 1.75 15.92
N ASN A 621 16.53 0.75 15.51
CA ASN A 621 16.05 -0.61 15.26
C ASN A 621 16.72 -1.57 16.24
N LEU A 622 16.00 -1.92 17.32
CA LEU A 622 16.51 -2.68 18.46
C LEU A 622 15.80 -4.04 18.55
N VAL A 623 16.10 -4.91 17.59
CA VAL A 623 15.50 -6.25 17.45
C VAL A 623 15.79 -7.12 18.68
N ASP A 624 14.73 -7.70 19.23
CA ASP A 624 14.77 -8.68 20.32
C ASP A 624 13.47 -9.50 20.32
N HIS A 625 13.60 -10.83 20.36
CA HIS A 625 12.44 -11.74 20.44
C HIS A 625 12.40 -12.52 21.75
N ALA A 626 13.49 -12.52 22.52
CA ALA A 626 13.67 -13.43 23.66
C ALA A 626 12.65 -13.18 24.76
N VAL A 627 12.30 -11.91 25.01
CA VAL A 627 11.31 -11.56 26.04
C VAL A 627 9.92 -12.11 25.68
N PHE A 628 9.49 -11.96 24.42
CA PHE A 628 8.19 -12.45 23.97
C PHE A 628 8.15 -13.96 23.79
N GLU A 629 9.24 -14.58 23.35
CA GLU A 629 9.37 -16.03 23.31
C GLU A 629 9.23 -16.63 24.72
N ALA A 630 9.92 -16.04 25.72
CA ALA A 630 9.78 -16.45 27.12
C ALA A 630 8.36 -16.19 27.66
N PHE A 631 7.74 -15.06 27.31
CA PHE A 631 6.37 -14.74 27.71
C PHE A 631 5.36 -15.75 27.18
N LEU A 632 5.44 -16.09 25.89
CA LEU A 632 4.55 -17.06 25.24
C LEU A 632 4.78 -18.49 25.72
N ALA A 633 5.99 -18.80 26.19
CA ALA A 633 6.34 -20.08 26.79
C ALA A 633 5.97 -20.19 28.28
N ASP A 634 5.39 -19.14 28.89
CA ASP A 634 5.11 -19.05 30.34
C ASP A 634 6.39 -19.23 31.20
N GLU A 635 7.51 -18.71 30.71
CA GLU A 635 8.80 -18.65 31.42
C GLU A 635 8.98 -17.30 32.14
N ASP A 636 10.09 -17.14 32.88
CA ASP A 636 10.42 -15.91 33.63
C ASP A 636 10.90 -14.78 32.69
N TRP A 637 9.99 -14.29 31.86
CA TRP A 637 10.26 -13.27 30.84
C TRP A 637 10.65 -11.92 31.44
N GLN A 638 10.20 -11.60 32.66
CA GLN A 638 10.61 -10.36 33.34
C GLN A 638 12.10 -10.37 33.67
N LYS A 639 12.65 -11.53 34.04
CA LYS A 639 14.08 -11.68 34.25
C LYS A 639 14.86 -11.58 32.93
N VAL A 640 14.36 -12.21 31.86
CA VAL A 640 14.96 -12.10 30.52
C VAL A 640 15.02 -10.64 30.07
N GLN A 641 13.93 -9.90 30.29
CA GLN A 641 13.86 -8.47 30.04
C GLN A 641 14.96 -7.71 30.81
N GLN A 642 15.09 -7.94 32.12
CA GLN A 642 16.07 -7.24 32.97
C GLN A 642 17.52 -7.49 32.54
N GLU A 643 17.81 -8.68 32.00
CA GLU A 643 19.14 -9.05 31.52
C GLU A 643 19.50 -8.39 30.18
N ILE A 644 18.54 -8.28 29.26
CA ILE A 644 18.79 -7.81 27.89
C ILE A 644 18.71 -6.28 27.78
N HIS A 645 17.82 -5.66 28.55
CA HIS A 645 17.44 -4.27 28.38
C HIS A 645 18.57 -3.23 28.60
N PRO A 646 19.49 -3.38 29.58
CA PRO A 646 20.54 -2.38 29.82
C PRO A 646 21.40 -2.08 28.58
N LYS A 647 21.69 -3.09 27.77
CA LYS A 647 22.45 -2.91 26.52
C LYS A 647 21.63 -2.16 25.47
N ARG A 648 20.32 -2.39 25.43
CA ARG A 648 19.40 -1.75 24.48
C ARG A 648 19.19 -0.29 24.84
N GLU A 649 19.07 0.04 26.13
CA GLU A 649 19.10 1.42 26.62
C GLU A 649 20.41 2.13 26.30
N GLU A 650 21.57 1.48 26.43
CA GLU A 650 22.86 2.08 26.07
C GLU A 650 22.91 2.48 24.59
N ILE A 651 22.43 1.60 23.70
CA ILE A 651 22.33 1.90 22.26
C ILE A 651 21.39 3.08 22.03
N LEU A 652 20.21 3.07 22.66
CA LEU A 652 19.23 4.14 22.54
C LEU A 652 19.79 5.47 23.04
N ALA A 653 20.46 5.48 24.19
CA ALA A 653 21.12 6.65 24.76
C ALA A 653 22.15 7.24 23.79
N ASN A 654 22.94 6.39 23.12
CA ASN A 654 23.90 6.83 22.10
C ASN A 654 23.23 7.51 20.90
N ILE A 655 22.07 7.00 20.47
CA ILE A 655 21.25 7.62 19.41
C ILE A 655 20.76 9.00 19.86
N LEU A 656 20.19 9.10 21.07
CA LEU A 656 19.62 10.34 21.59
C LEU A 656 20.68 11.43 21.81
N GLN A 657 21.90 11.06 22.22
CA GLN A 657 23.02 11.99 22.45
C GLN A 657 23.50 12.72 21.18
N LYS A 658 23.20 12.21 19.98
CA LYS A 658 23.56 12.90 18.73
C LYS A 658 22.66 14.11 18.44
N GLY A 659 21.49 14.19 19.08
CA GLY A 659 20.56 15.31 18.95
C GLY A 659 20.72 16.38 20.04
N SER A 660 20.22 17.58 19.77
CA SER A 660 20.07 18.65 20.77
C SER A 660 18.65 18.66 21.36
N LEU A 661 18.51 19.01 22.64
CA LEU A 661 17.21 19.26 23.28
C LEU A 661 16.42 20.43 22.65
N THR A 662 17.11 21.34 21.97
CA THR A 662 16.51 22.52 21.31
C THR A 662 16.18 22.28 19.84
N GLU A 663 16.70 21.21 19.24
CA GLU A 663 16.49 20.90 17.83
C GLU A 663 15.23 20.03 17.67
N PRO A 664 14.26 20.42 16.82
CA PRO A 664 13.17 19.53 16.42
C PRO A 664 13.74 18.20 15.93
N THR A 665 13.26 17.11 16.52
CA THR A 665 13.77 15.77 16.23
C THR A 665 12.63 14.78 16.08
N LEU A 666 12.69 13.97 15.03
CA LEU A 666 11.85 12.79 14.84
C LEU A 666 12.71 11.53 14.90
N ILE A 667 12.18 10.50 15.54
CA ILE A 667 12.82 9.19 15.61
C ILE A 667 11.83 8.14 15.11
N GLY A 668 12.15 7.51 13.99
CA GLY A 668 11.48 6.28 13.57
C GLY A 668 12.12 5.11 14.31
N SER A 669 11.32 4.30 14.97
CA SER A 669 11.85 3.25 15.84
C SER A 669 11.08 1.95 15.75
N SER A 670 11.83 0.85 15.79
CA SER A 670 11.33 -0.52 15.94
C SER A 670 12.00 -1.10 17.18
N PHE A 671 11.27 -1.10 18.28
CA PHE A 671 11.79 -1.55 19.57
C PHE A 671 11.50 -3.01 19.84
N TYR A 672 10.59 -3.70 19.15
CA TYR A 672 10.23 -5.09 19.53
C TYR A 672 9.87 -5.20 21.03
N GLU A 673 9.35 -4.10 21.56
CA GLU A 673 9.00 -3.91 22.95
C GLU A 673 7.74 -3.02 22.94
N PRO A 674 6.71 -3.37 23.71
CA PRO A 674 5.48 -2.60 23.76
C PRO A 674 5.66 -1.37 24.62
N SER A 675 4.69 -0.46 24.58
CA SER A 675 4.75 0.72 25.43
C SER A 675 4.46 0.31 26.87
N PHE A 676 5.23 0.84 27.83
CA PHE A 676 4.99 0.67 29.27
C PHE A 676 3.59 1.12 29.69
N GLN A 677 3.00 1.93 28.85
CA GLN A 677 1.79 2.67 29.07
C GLN A 677 0.59 1.88 28.51
N ASP A 678 0.81 0.89 27.63
CA ASP A 678 -0.21 -0.01 27.03
C ASP A 678 -0.48 -1.26 27.92
N TRP A 679 0.47 -1.62 28.78
CA TRP A 679 0.39 -2.73 29.72
C TRP A 679 0.00 -2.20 31.11
N SER A 680 -1.22 -2.52 31.54
CA SER A 680 -1.75 -2.10 32.84
C SER A 680 -2.95 -2.94 33.23
N ILE A 681 -3.30 -2.93 34.51
CA ILE A 681 -4.49 -3.63 35.05
C ILE A 681 -5.82 -3.21 34.39
N PHE A 682 -5.87 -2.06 33.72
CA PHE A 682 -7.06 -1.54 33.04
C PHE A 682 -7.09 -1.84 31.53
N SER A 683 -6.09 -2.55 31.01
CA SER A 683 -6.04 -2.89 29.59
C SER A 683 -7.25 -3.77 29.20
N PRO A 684 -7.91 -3.50 28.06
CA PRO A 684 -8.98 -4.36 27.55
C PRO A 684 -8.46 -5.70 27.03
N VAL A 685 -7.14 -5.82 26.81
CA VAL A 685 -6.49 -7.04 26.32
C VAL A 685 -6.01 -7.85 27.51
N SER A 686 -6.55 -9.06 27.70
CA SER A 686 -6.37 -9.86 28.92
C SER A 686 -4.90 -10.12 29.28
N TYR A 687 -4.04 -10.43 28.31
CA TYR A 687 -2.63 -10.71 28.59
C TYR A 687 -1.81 -9.45 28.93
N ARG A 688 -2.36 -8.24 28.69
CA ARG A 688 -1.78 -6.95 29.08
C ARG A 688 -2.26 -6.47 30.45
N GLN A 689 -3.16 -7.20 31.13
CA GLN A 689 -3.71 -6.86 32.45
C GLN A 689 -2.73 -7.11 33.59
N ILE A 690 -1.49 -6.63 33.42
CA ILE A 690 -0.37 -6.77 34.34
C ILE A 690 0.25 -5.39 34.49
N ASP A 691 0.49 -4.97 35.72
CA ASP A 691 1.22 -3.74 36.00
C ASP A 691 2.72 -4.00 35.82
N TYR A 692 3.25 -3.70 34.63
CA TYR A 692 4.65 -3.94 34.29
C TYR A 692 5.22 -2.82 33.41
N LEU A 693 6.45 -2.41 33.72
CA LEU A 693 7.13 -1.32 33.03
C LEU A 693 8.03 -1.85 31.91
N TRP A 694 7.77 -1.38 30.68
CA TRP A 694 8.60 -1.61 29.50
C TRP A 694 9.58 -0.45 29.30
N PRO A 695 10.87 -0.59 29.68
CA PRO A 695 11.70 0.57 29.94
C PRO A 695 12.19 1.32 28.69
N LEU A 696 12.15 0.78 27.47
CA LEU A 696 12.64 1.52 26.29
C LEU A 696 11.72 2.70 26.00
N SER A 697 10.41 2.45 26.07
CA SER A 697 9.39 3.49 25.86
C SER A 697 9.36 4.50 27.00
N ALA A 698 9.61 4.09 28.25
CA ALA A 698 9.76 4.98 29.39
C ALA A 698 11.01 5.87 29.27
N PHE A 699 12.14 5.28 28.86
CA PHE A 699 13.39 6.00 28.62
C PHE A 699 13.25 7.08 27.54
N MET A 700 12.47 6.83 26.49
CA MET A 700 12.15 7.83 25.47
C MET A 700 11.38 9.01 26.06
N GLU A 701 10.37 8.75 26.88
CA GLU A 701 9.57 9.80 27.53
C GLU A 701 10.42 10.64 28.49
N ASP A 702 11.27 10.01 29.30
CA ASP A 702 12.23 10.68 30.18
C ASP A 702 13.20 11.59 29.39
N ALA A 703 13.54 11.20 28.16
CA ALA A 703 14.35 12.00 27.24
C ALA A 703 13.55 13.08 26.47
N GLN A 704 12.30 13.34 26.89
CA GLN A 704 11.36 14.29 26.29
C GLN A 704 10.97 13.96 24.85
N PHE A 705 11.01 12.68 24.48
CA PHE A 705 10.44 12.17 23.25
C PHE A 705 9.07 11.58 23.52
N PHE A 706 8.07 12.10 22.84
CA PHE A 706 6.70 11.66 23.02
C PHE A 706 6.28 10.73 21.89
N ASP A 707 5.62 9.65 22.26
CA ASP A 707 5.01 8.69 21.35
C ASP A 707 3.86 9.36 20.59
N VAL A 708 4.05 9.53 19.29
CA VAL A 708 3.14 10.30 18.42
C VAL A 708 1.77 9.65 18.32
N TYR A 709 1.70 8.32 18.36
CA TYR A 709 0.44 7.63 18.27
C TYR A 709 -0.42 7.89 19.51
N ARG A 710 0.18 7.81 20.71
CA ARG A 710 -0.49 8.15 21.97
C ARG A 710 -0.87 9.62 22.09
N MET A 711 -0.02 10.52 21.59
CA MET A 711 -0.37 11.95 21.57
C MET A 711 -1.58 12.28 20.69
N THR A 712 -1.94 11.40 19.76
CA THR A 712 -3.04 11.61 18.81
C THR A 712 -4.23 10.68 19.03
N HIS A 713 -4.12 9.72 19.95
CA HIS A 713 -5.18 8.77 20.31
C HIS A 713 -5.35 8.70 21.83
N PHE A 714 -6.47 9.19 22.33
CA PHE A 714 -6.72 9.34 23.77
C PHE A 714 -7.29 8.09 24.46
N SER A 715 -7.61 7.02 23.71
CA SER A 715 -8.27 5.82 24.25
C SER A 715 -7.50 4.55 23.92
N TYR A 716 -7.00 3.88 24.96
CA TYR A 716 -6.43 2.55 24.89
C TYR A 716 -7.46 1.47 24.53
N ALA A 717 -8.76 1.80 24.57
CA ALA A 717 -9.86 0.85 24.37
C ALA A 717 -10.30 0.69 22.91
N THR A 718 -10.07 1.69 22.05
CA THR A 718 -10.59 1.70 20.67
C THR A 718 -9.55 1.40 19.61
N ASN A 719 -8.26 1.69 19.84
CA ASN A 719 -7.18 1.29 18.95
C ASN A 719 -5.82 1.38 19.68
N ALA A 720 -5.18 0.25 19.94
CA ALA A 720 -3.85 0.22 20.58
C ALA A 720 -2.70 0.56 19.61
N GLY A 721 -2.99 0.78 18.32
CA GLY A 721 -1.98 1.06 17.31
C GLY A 721 -1.03 -0.11 17.07
N ASN A 722 -1.53 -1.35 17.16
CA ASN A 722 -0.71 -2.54 16.99
C ASN A 722 -0.01 -2.52 15.63
N THR A 723 1.31 -2.73 15.62
CA THR A 723 2.14 -2.77 14.41
C THR A 723 2.63 -4.17 14.10
N TYR A 724 2.48 -5.10 15.04
CA TYR A 724 2.88 -6.50 14.92
C TYR A 724 1.73 -7.39 15.35
N PHE A 725 1.38 -8.35 14.50
CA PHE A 725 0.28 -9.28 14.72
C PHE A 725 0.77 -10.71 14.54
N THR A 726 0.31 -11.58 15.42
CA THR A 726 0.44 -13.04 15.34
C THR A 726 -0.88 -13.66 15.81
N LYS A 727 -0.97 -14.98 15.77
CA LYS A 727 -2.13 -15.71 16.34
C LYS A 727 -2.33 -15.49 17.84
N GLN A 728 -1.25 -15.20 18.58
CA GLN A 728 -1.25 -15.18 20.04
C GLN A 728 -1.08 -13.76 20.61
N LEU A 729 -0.50 -12.87 19.82
CA LEU A 729 -0.01 -11.58 20.28
C LEU A 729 -0.27 -10.51 19.23
N GLN A 730 -0.82 -9.38 19.67
CA GLN A 730 -0.96 -8.19 18.85
C GLN A 730 -0.33 -7.05 19.63
N GLU A 731 0.79 -6.50 19.20
CA GLU A 731 1.49 -5.46 19.94
C GLU A 731 1.94 -4.33 19.03
N ARG A 732 2.21 -3.19 19.66
CA ARG A 732 2.85 -2.06 19.01
C ARG A 732 4.32 -2.10 19.33
N PHE A 733 5.15 -2.35 18.33
CA PHE A 733 6.61 -2.38 18.45
C PHE A 733 7.29 -1.26 17.69
N ASP A 734 6.53 -0.61 16.81
CA ASP A 734 7.03 0.39 15.89
C ASP A 734 6.41 1.74 16.24
N TYR A 735 7.28 2.74 16.42
CA TYR A 735 6.89 4.05 16.94
C TYR A 735 7.54 5.15 16.12
N ILE A 736 6.79 6.22 15.93
CA ILE A 736 7.35 7.52 15.61
C ILE A 736 7.36 8.33 16.91
N TYR A 737 8.54 8.73 17.35
CA TYR A 737 8.72 9.63 18.48
C TYR A 737 9.03 11.04 17.98
N SER A 738 8.52 12.04 18.70
CA SER A 738 8.77 13.44 18.36
C SER A 738 9.20 14.26 19.57
N ARG A 739 10.07 15.25 19.31
CA ARG A 739 10.50 16.25 20.30
C ARG A 739 10.57 17.62 19.64
N LYS A 740 9.89 18.60 20.22
CA LYS A 740 9.72 19.97 19.67
C LYS A 740 9.03 20.01 18.29
N LEU A 741 8.25 18.98 17.97
CA LEU A 741 7.25 19.01 16.89
C LEU A 741 5.87 18.80 17.51
N LEU A 742 4.84 19.39 16.90
CA LEU A 742 3.46 19.14 17.30
C LEU A 742 2.86 18.07 16.39
N PRO A 743 2.60 16.85 16.89
CA PRO A 743 1.87 15.85 16.12
C PRO A 743 0.42 16.29 15.93
N LEU A 744 -0.10 16.13 14.72
CA LEU A 744 -1.46 16.50 14.32
C LEU A 744 -2.36 15.27 14.16
N SER A 745 -1.82 14.19 13.62
CA SER A 745 -2.51 12.92 13.44
C SER A 745 -1.50 11.79 13.27
N SER A 746 -1.95 10.56 13.51
CA SER A 746 -1.23 9.35 13.14
C SER A 746 -2.20 8.24 12.75
N SER A 747 -1.71 7.22 12.05
CA SER A 747 -2.47 6.02 11.71
C SER A 747 -1.53 4.85 11.46
N MET A 748 -2.04 3.63 11.56
CA MET A 748 -1.37 2.45 11.02
C MET A 748 -1.54 2.41 9.50
N LEU A 749 -0.56 1.83 8.81
CA LEU A 749 -0.51 1.69 7.37
C LEU A 749 -0.24 0.23 7.00
N THR A 750 -0.98 -0.30 6.03
CA THR A 750 -0.67 -1.61 5.43
C THR A 750 0.53 -1.50 4.49
N ILE A 751 1.53 -2.36 4.66
CA ILE A 751 2.77 -2.39 3.88
C ILE A 751 2.78 -3.62 2.97
N GLY A 752 1.83 -3.71 2.04
CA GLY A 752 1.76 -4.76 1.04
C GLY A 752 2.03 -6.17 1.61
N GLY A 753 3.07 -6.83 1.11
CA GLY A 753 3.46 -8.19 1.52
C GLY A 753 3.84 -8.35 2.99
N GLU A 754 4.29 -7.31 3.70
CA GLU A 754 4.60 -7.38 5.13
C GLU A 754 3.34 -7.44 6.00
N SER A 755 2.24 -6.85 5.52
CA SER A 755 0.94 -6.89 6.22
C SER A 755 0.14 -8.15 5.94
N ALA A 756 0.54 -8.94 4.94
CA ALA A 756 0.05 -10.30 4.79
C ALA A 756 0.71 -11.20 5.84
N ALA A 757 -0.05 -12.11 6.44
CA ALA A 757 0.50 -13.07 7.39
C ALA A 757 1.53 -13.96 6.65
N ASN A 758 2.76 -14.00 7.16
CA ASN A 758 3.80 -14.89 6.64
C ASN A 758 3.53 -16.36 7.03
N ASP A 759 4.44 -17.27 6.66
CA ASP A 759 4.34 -18.70 6.97
C ASP A 759 4.25 -19.01 8.48
N GLN A 760 4.74 -18.10 9.33
CA GLN A 760 4.64 -18.20 10.79
C GLN A 760 3.35 -17.57 11.35
N GLY A 761 2.49 -17.04 10.47
CA GLY A 761 1.26 -16.35 10.82
C GLY A 761 1.48 -14.97 11.41
N SER A 762 2.65 -14.35 11.20
CA SER A 762 2.94 -12.99 11.66
C SER A 762 2.80 -11.97 10.54
N SER A 763 2.23 -10.81 10.83
CA SER A 763 2.16 -9.66 9.92
C SER A 763 2.59 -8.37 10.61
N ARG A 764 3.01 -7.39 9.81
CA ARG A 764 3.53 -6.11 10.29
C ARG A 764 2.91 -4.93 9.54
N TYR A 765 2.76 -3.82 10.24
CA TYR A 765 2.14 -2.60 9.75
C TYR A 765 3.07 -1.40 9.97
N GLY A 766 2.97 -0.44 9.07
CA GLY A 766 3.66 0.84 9.15
C GLY A 766 2.93 1.83 10.03
N VAL A 767 3.63 2.92 10.32
CA VAL A 767 3.07 4.05 11.05
C VAL A 767 3.21 5.29 10.18
N VAL A 768 2.12 6.02 9.99
CA VAL A 768 2.14 7.33 9.34
C VAL A 768 1.75 8.40 10.34
N ALA A 769 2.35 9.57 10.21
CA ALA A 769 2.06 10.71 11.08
C ALA A 769 2.20 12.04 10.34
N ARG A 770 1.48 13.05 10.84
CA ARG A 770 1.52 14.42 10.34
C ARG A 770 1.93 15.36 11.47
N PHE A 771 2.77 16.35 11.15
CA PHE A 771 3.33 17.27 12.13
C PHE A 771 3.22 18.72 11.68
N LEU A 772 3.10 19.62 12.66
CA LEU A 772 3.49 21.01 12.50
C LEU A 772 4.94 21.16 12.97
N VAL A 773 5.80 21.74 12.12
CA VAL A 773 7.18 22.10 12.48
C VAL A 773 7.18 23.56 12.98
N PRO A 774 7.35 23.82 14.29
CA PRO A 774 7.21 25.15 14.88
C PRO A 774 8.16 26.18 14.28
#